data_AF-A0A6H9YJG9-F1
#
_entry.id   AF-A0A6H9YJG9-F1
#
_cell.length_a   1.000
_cell.length_b   1.000
_cell.length_c   1.000
_cell.angle_alpha   90.00
_cell.angle_beta   90.00
_cell.angle_gamma   90.00
#
_symmetry.space_group_name_H-M   'P 1'
#
loop_
_entity.id
_entity.type
_entity.pdbx_description
1 polymer ?
#
loop_
_entity_poly.entity_id
_entity_poly.type
_entity_poly.pdbx_seq_one_letter_code
_entity_poly.pdbx_strand_id
1 'polypeptide(L)'
;MKLRGRNVVLYGNFSTLGRDEAVRRLQAAGARVADDVTEETDLIFIASGERGPIPRTDTMLQKPYFDEAALAGMLEREEGIVPPAPALRPFLTPGTLEAAGDADALRALLDGADWSAFVPERDLPPLRARLESLEREAGVTDVHRLATRRLVETGARLLHSYGHDVEIVAHALSPDGRHLATGSWVGDDYDAGGVLQIWEVASGRCVHTVDGIMGGVGWPDYARSIQWSADSSRVAVAHCTNMVGVWNREDSEPLATIDVSDGNSRPSEYALSPDGRSAYYHCGTNGDGGLQGCLLPMDRGVLYWLPSHADGDHPYLMARDLPDRVRRAFDEADSREDDGFKVGQWIERPVWSPDGTRLFGSNAISVDAETRQVVWYAPAKIAELSPDGRRVAVVTHRGLFFRDASDGRILCGPFALGKPGSLHWAPGTDRLAVLTPVTIEAPPSVHIFDGERHVGSLPLLHPEWQSDERWTGDRNPWAWAPGGERAACLTLDGVEVWSFADPRDPQQVNVLSAGDADSVHWGANDTLVLVDARRVRFVRAGTGEEVGDFTFLRVPPRPRPVEGDVLADLLSRQIFALDDDTWAMTLKPDVVIAPADSEDELDSVLAWAVGHRHAWPVRWGGLRVLPDARAAAAVLDSEDGELLRTFEEELQEPVADPAEWPPANTAGLGELYEVARRCAVSHDPDRWGFAIGRNLRAAARLRARHGTPEGALALVDGIPDPMDVIAAASDIAVIFARAGWADPARAAYARAESRVVQAAGKPMNADTASSFAAACQAMGNARAAGDWFRYARAAITVEPNPWEDHLAVLHSMLECGRDDLAREILADRNGHPAVDYASEPEWLVYLLRSGRMDLAYEFQRLPGWEVPYEVLHVLAEAGRPDLLKTWGDHNWAVDDERVDQAHRAAAAGTPPIRPLTPTAQDLAELSEGYAEIQRMPHSQRQHPIELLIQRAAACGHFSAVLDLLELLPHDDEFNGRTSSAFSALWLAHTGFNQAPW
;
A
#
# COMPACT_ATOMS: atom_id res chain seq x y z
N MET A 1 23.61 -1.18 -19.61
CA MET A 1 23.78 -0.43 -20.88
C MET A 1 25.25 -0.41 -21.26
N LYS A 2 25.61 -0.51 -22.54
CA LYS A 2 27.04 -0.43 -22.95
C LYS A 2 27.52 1.01 -22.91
N LEU A 3 28.68 1.26 -22.31
CA LEU A 3 29.26 2.62 -22.19
C LEU A 3 29.93 3.08 -23.50
N ARG A 4 30.34 2.13 -24.32
CA ARG A 4 31.08 2.40 -25.56
C ARG A 4 30.27 3.24 -26.55
N GLY A 5 30.86 4.37 -26.98
CA GLY A 5 30.29 5.27 -27.98
C GLY A 5 29.25 6.26 -27.46
N ARG A 6 28.99 6.28 -26.15
CA ARG A 6 28.01 7.17 -25.51
C ARG A 6 28.63 8.49 -25.05
N ASN A 7 27.88 9.58 -25.14
CA ASN A 7 28.20 10.87 -24.56
C ASN A 7 27.67 10.92 -23.11
N VAL A 8 28.58 11.10 -22.15
CA VAL A 8 28.33 10.98 -20.71
C VAL A 8 28.65 12.31 -20.02
N VAL A 9 27.79 12.72 -19.08
CA VAL A 9 28.07 13.87 -18.20
C VAL A 9 28.14 13.41 -16.75
N LEU A 10 29.14 13.91 -16.02
CA LEU A 10 29.29 13.71 -14.58
C LEU A 10 28.90 15.00 -13.86
N TYR A 11 27.93 14.94 -12.94
CA TYR A 11 27.42 16.09 -12.19
C TYR A 11 27.65 15.90 -10.68
N GLY A 12 28.10 16.97 -10.01
CA GLY A 12 28.42 16.92 -8.58
C GLY A 12 29.81 16.35 -8.26
N ASN A 13 30.09 16.20 -6.96
CA ASN A 13 31.39 15.78 -6.45
C ASN A 13 31.43 14.27 -6.11
N PHE A 14 32.02 13.49 -7.00
CA PHE A 14 32.16 12.03 -6.86
C PHE A 14 33.19 11.71 -5.78
N SER A 15 32.72 11.15 -4.66
CA SER A 15 33.55 10.93 -3.46
C SER A 15 34.04 9.48 -3.34
N THR A 16 33.29 8.53 -3.89
CA THR A 16 33.57 7.09 -3.78
C THR A 16 34.51 6.61 -4.87
N LEU A 17 34.22 6.97 -6.13
CA LEU A 17 35.08 6.63 -7.27
C LEU A 17 36.14 7.71 -7.52
N GLY A 18 35.84 8.96 -7.18
CA GLY A 18 36.64 10.14 -7.54
C GLY A 18 36.41 10.55 -8.99
N ARG A 19 36.10 11.83 -9.23
CA ARG A 19 35.73 12.35 -10.58
C ARG A 19 36.79 12.05 -11.64
N ASP A 20 38.07 12.27 -11.34
CA ASP A 20 39.16 12.04 -12.30
C ASP A 20 39.31 10.57 -12.68
N GLU A 21 39.10 9.66 -11.73
CA GLU A 21 39.14 8.22 -11.99
C GLU A 21 37.91 7.77 -12.78
N ALA A 22 36.73 8.29 -12.46
CA ALA A 22 35.51 8.07 -13.23
C ALA A 22 35.69 8.46 -14.71
N VAL A 23 36.24 9.65 -14.97
CA VAL A 23 36.52 10.12 -16.34
C VAL A 23 37.49 9.17 -17.06
N ARG A 24 38.59 8.78 -16.41
CA ARG A 24 39.57 7.85 -17.00
C ARG A 24 38.94 6.51 -17.36
N ARG A 25 38.18 5.91 -16.44
CA ARG A 25 37.55 4.59 -16.65
C ARG A 25 36.44 4.65 -17.71
N LEU A 26 35.63 5.72 -17.74
CA LEU A 26 34.63 5.95 -18.79
C LEU A 26 35.27 6.08 -20.18
N GLN A 27 36.35 6.84 -20.29
CA GLN A 27 37.09 6.97 -21.56
C GLN A 27 37.74 5.65 -21.98
N ALA A 28 38.25 4.87 -21.02
CA ALA A 28 38.80 3.53 -21.28
C ALA A 28 37.71 2.54 -21.76
N ALA A 29 36.49 2.65 -21.24
CA ALA A 29 35.31 1.92 -21.72
C ALA A 29 34.77 2.44 -23.08
N GLY A 30 35.37 3.51 -23.62
CA GLY A 30 35.04 4.08 -24.92
C GLY A 30 33.87 5.07 -24.90
N ALA A 31 33.49 5.59 -23.74
CA ALA A 31 32.55 6.70 -23.61
C ALA A 31 33.25 8.06 -23.84
N ARG A 32 32.50 9.07 -24.26
CA ARG A 32 32.94 10.47 -24.38
C ARG A 32 32.40 11.24 -23.19
N VAL A 33 33.27 11.81 -22.36
CA VAL A 33 32.83 12.60 -21.19
C VAL A 33 32.78 14.08 -21.57
N ALA A 34 31.64 14.73 -21.34
CA ALA A 34 31.42 16.14 -21.56
C ALA A 34 31.24 16.90 -20.24
N ASP A 35 31.51 18.21 -20.26
CA ASP A 35 31.44 19.07 -19.07
C ASP A 35 30.02 19.56 -18.78
N ASP A 36 29.20 19.76 -19.82
CA ASP A 36 27.84 20.27 -19.73
C ASP A 36 26.84 19.31 -20.36
N VAL A 37 25.62 19.26 -19.81
CA VAL A 37 24.51 18.53 -20.40
C VAL A 37 23.99 19.27 -21.63
N THR A 38 24.01 18.60 -22.77
CA THR A 38 23.50 19.07 -24.07
C THR A 38 22.50 18.07 -24.67
N GLU A 39 21.84 18.42 -25.78
CA GLU A 39 20.93 17.50 -26.49
C GLU A 39 21.64 16.22 -27.00
N GLU A 40 22.95 16.27 -27.24
CA GLU A 40 23.77 15.13 -27.65
C GLU A 40 24.13 14.18 -26.50
N THR A 41 23.73 14.50 -25.25
CA THR A 41 24.03 13.66 -24.07
C THR A 41 23.22 12.38 -24.11
N ASP A 42 23.87 11.24 -23.86
CA ASP A 42 23.23 9.93 -23.77
C ASP A 42 22.93 9.52 -22.32
N LEU A 43 23.85 9.82 -21.39
CA LEU A 43 23.81 9.37 -19.99
C LEU A 43 24.28 10.47 -19.04
N ILE A 44 23.63 10.59 -17.89
CA ILE A 44 24.02 11.54 -16.84
C ILE A 44 24.27 10.76 -15.55
N PHE A 45 25.43 10.97 -14.92
CA PHE A 45 25.73 10.43 -13.61
C PHE A 45 25.78 11.56 -12.57
N ILE A 46 25.13 11.38 -11.44
CA ILE A 46 25.03 12.35 -10.35
C ILE A 46 25.75 11.81 -9.12
N ALA A 47 26.55 12.65 -8.46
CA ALA A 47 27.21 12.28 -7.21
C ALA A 47 26.20 12.01 -6.09
N SER A 48 26.53 11.08 -5.18
CA SER A 48 25.65 10.71 -4.06
C SER A 48 25.28 11.92 -3.19
N GLY A 49 23.98 12.08 -2.89
CA GLY A 49 23.45 13.15 -2.04
C GLY A 49 23.26 14.51 -2.73
N GLU A 50 23.66 14.67 -3.98
CA GLU A 50 23.39 15.88 -4.77
C GLU A 50 22.01 15.77 -5.43
N ARG A 51 21.17 16.80 -5.29
CA ARG A 51 19.97 16.92 -6.15
C ARG A 51 20.46 17.21 -7.57
N GLY A 52 20.02 16.41 -8.53
CA GLY A 52 20.51 16.42 -9.91
C GLY A 52 20.51 17.80 -10.58
N PRO A 53 21.20 17.95 -11.73
CA PRO A 53 21.15 19.21 -12.47
C PRO A 53 19.70 19.54 -12.79
N ILE A 54 19.21 20.74 -12.46
CA ILE A 54 17.87 21.20 -12.87
C ILE A 54 17.88 21.21 -14.40
N PRO A 55 17.21 20.25 -15.07
CA PRO A 55 17.26 20.16 -16.51
C PRO A 55 16.53 21.38 -17.07
N ARG A 56 17.13 22.07 -18.05
CA ARG A 56 16.63 23.36 -18.53
C ARG A 56 15.79 23.25 -19.80
N THR A 57 15.70 22.06 -20.38
CA THR A 57 14.95 21.76 -21.60
C THR A 57 14.30 20.38 -21.53
N ASP A 58 13.20 20.20 -22.26
CA ASP A 58 12.46 18.94 -22.32
C ASP A 58 13.34 17.78 -22.78
N THR A 59 14.22 17.98 -23.77
CA THR A 59 15.17 16.97 -24.28
C THR A 59 16.16 16.46 -23.22
N MET A 60 16.52 17.31 -22.24
CA MET A 60 17.39 16.91 -21.14
C MET A 60 16.62 16.08 -20.10
N LEU A 61 15.36 16.40 -19.84
CA LEU A 61 14.48 15.62 -18.95
C LEU A 61 14.26 14.17 -19.43
N GLN A 62 14.48 13.89 -20.71
CA GLN A 62 14.30 12.56 -21.33
C GLN A 62 15.52 11.62 -21.18
N LYS A 63 16.65 12.09 -20.66
CA LYS A 63 17.88 11.27 -20.56
C LYS A 63 17.89 10.48 -19.24
N PRO A 64 18.36 9.23 -19.22
CA PRO A 64 18.45 8.47 -17.98
C PRO A 64 19.54 9.03 -17.06
N TYR A 65 19.18 9.17 -15.79
CA TYR A 65 20.08 9.60 -14.71
C TYR A 65 20.44 8.42 -13.83
N PHE A 66 21.71 8.32 -13.46
CA PHE A 66 22.27 7.30 -12.59
C PHE A 66 23.06 7.95 -11.46
N ASP A 67 23.12 7.34 -10.29
CA ASP A 67 24.01 7.80 -9.22
C ASP A 67 25.47 7.31 -9.39
N GLU A 68 26.33 7.71 -8.45
CA GLU A 68 27.73 7.30 -8.39
C GLU A 68 27.92 5.78 -8.21
N ALA A 69 27.02 5.10 -7.49
CA ALA A 69 27.09 3.66 -7.27
C ALA A 69 26.76 2.86 -8.55
N ALA A 70 25.75 3.31 -9.30
CA ALA A 70 25.40 2.80 -10.61
C ALA A 70 26.54 2.95 -11.61
N LEU A 71 27.23 4.11 -11.63
CA LEU A 71 28.42 4.33 -12.45
C LEU A 71 29.51 3.29 -12.17
N ALA A 72 29.83 3.07 -10.88
CA ALA A 72 30.82 2.09 -10.47
C ALA A 72 30.48 0.68 -10.98
N GLY A 73 29.22 0.24 -10.79
CA GLY A 73 28.75 -1.07 -11.23
C GLY A 73 28.70 -1.24 -12.76
N MET A 74 28.50 -0.17 -13.51
CA MET A 74 28.59 -0.20 -14.99
C MET A 74 30.04 -0.34 -15.46
N LEU A 75 30.98 0.38 -14.84
CA LEU A 75 32.40 0.31 -15.18
C LEU A 75 33.01 -1.06 -14.84
N GLU A 76 32.70 -1.62 -13.68
CA GLU A 76 33.15 -2.97 -13.27
C GLU A 76 32.76 -4.04 -14.30
N ARG A 77 31.54 -3.93 -14.85
CA ARG A 77 31.04 -4.86 -15.90
C ARG A 77 31.77 -4.71 -17.23
N GLU A 78 31.99 -3.49 -17.70
CA GLU A 78 32.73 -3.25 -18.95
C GLU A 78 34.20 -3.70 -18.85
N GLU A 79 34.77 -3.63 -17.66
CA GLU A 79 36.13 -4.10 -17.37
C GLU A 79 36.21 -5.62 -17.14
N GLY A 80 35.07 -6.32 -17.09
CA GLY A 80 35.02 -7.75 -16.79
C GLY A 80 35.52 -8.10 -15.38
N ILE A 81 35.49 -7.13 -14.45
CA ILE A 81 35.88 -7.33 -13.06
C ILE A 81 34.73 -8.07 -12.37
N VAL A 82 34.74 -9.39 -12.48
CA VAL A 82 34.08 -10.24 -11.48
C VAL A 82 35.04 -10.25 -10.30
N PRO A 83 34.66 -9.77 -9.10
CA PRO A 83 35.48 -9.96 -7.92
C PRO A 83 35.80 -11.45 -7.83
N PRO A 84 37.09 -11.86 -7.82
CA PRO A 84 37.40 -13.26 -7.68
C PRO A 84 36.73 -13.72 -6.40
N ALA A 85 35.90 -14.77 -6.49
CA ALA A 85 35.36 -15.41 -5.29
C ALA A 85 36.57 -15.66 -4.37
N PRO A 86 36.59 -15.09 -3.16
CA PRO A 86 37.73 -15.26 -2.28
C PRO A 86 37.98 -16.76 -2.18
N ALA A 87 39.24 -17.17 -2.32
CA ALA A 87 39.59 -18.58 -2.17
C ALA A 87 39.17 -19.00 -0.76
N LEU A 88 37.99 -19.61 -0.64
CA LEU A 88 37.38 -19.92 0.63
C LEU A 88 38.28 -20.96 1.30
N ARG A 89 38.93 -20.55 2.38
CA ARG A 89 39.58 -21.51 3.27
C ARG A 89 38.49 -22.45 3.79
N PRO A 90 38.77 -23.75 3.92
CA PRO A 90 37.81 -24.68 4.52
C PRO A 90 37.71 -24.38 6.02
N PHE A 91 36.48 -24.29 6.54
CA PHE A 91 36.21 -24.25 7.97
C PHE A 91 36.28 -25.68 8.56
N LEU A 92 35.13 -26.33 8.75
CA LEU A 92 35.00 -27.72 9.12
C LEU A 92 34.16 -28.43 8.05
N THR A 93 34.48 -29.68 7.76
CA THR A 93 33.68 -30.47 6.81
C THR A 93 32.51 -31.14 7.53
N PRO A 94 31.38 -31.40 6.86
CA PRO A 94 30.27 -32.16 7.45
C PRO A 94 30.73 -33.50 8.04
N GLY A 95 31.59 -34.24 7.33
CA GLY A 95 32.15 -35.51 7.83
C GLY A 95 33.00 -35.36 9.10
N THR A 96 33.71 -34.24 9.27
CA THR A 96 34.46 -33.98 10.52
C THR A 96 33.53 -33.64 11.70
N LEU A 97 32.41 -32.96 11.45
CA LEU A 97 31.39 -32.69 12.47
C LEU A 97 30.66 -33.97 12.88
N GLU A 98 30.33 -34.83 11.92
CA GLU A 98 29.71 -36.14 12.16
C GLU A 98 30.64 -37.11 12.91
N ALA A 99 31.95 -37.07 12.65
CA ALA A 99 32.93 -37.91 13.34
C ALA A 99 33.13 -37.54 14.82
N ALA A 100 32.69 -36.35 15.25
CA ALA A 100 32.72 -35.94 16.64
C ALA A 100 31.60 -36.66 17.43
N GLY A 101 31.96 -37.76 18.09
CA GLY A 101 31.02 -38.65 18.76
C GLY A 101 30.39 -38.10 20.04
N ASP A 102 30.97 -37.08 20.66
CA ASP A 102 30.48 -36.49 21.91
C ASP A 102 30.73 -34.97 21.98
N ALA A 103 30.25 -34.35 23.06
CA ALA A 103 30.38 -32.92 23.31
C ALA A 103 31.84 -32.47 23.42
N ASP A 104 32.72 -33.24 24.08
CA ASP A 104 34.12 -32.85 24.28
C ASP A 104 34.91 -32.86 22.96
N ALA A 105 34.68 -33.87 22.11
CA ALA A 105 35.25 -33.95 20.78
C ALA A 105 34.79 -32.79 19.89
N LEU A 106 33.49 -32.46 19.93
CA LEU A 106 32.95 -31.35 19.14
C LEU A 106 33.49 -30.00 19.63
N ARG A 107 33.64 -29.82 20.95
CA ARG A 107 34.28 -28.63 21.53
C ARG A 107 35.71 -28.46 21.06
N ALA A 108 36.52 -29.52 21.11
CA ALA A 108 37.91 -29.48 20.66
C ALA A 108 38.02 -29.10 19.17
N LEU A 109 37.08 -29.57 18.34
CA LEU A 109 37.01 -29.16 16.92
C LEU A 109 36.68 -27.67 16.77
N LEU A 110 35.66 -27.16 17.46
CA LEU A 110 35.25 -25.76 17.35
C LEU A 110 36.30 -24.79 17.92
N ASP A 111 37.03 -25.19 18.97
CA ASP A 111 38.14 -24.41 19.54
C ASP A 111 39.35 -24.37 18.58
N GLY A 112 39.57 -25.42 17.80
CA GLY A 112 40.63 -25.49 16.79
C GLY A 112 40.27 -24.94 15.41
N ALA A 113 39.01 -24.58 15.18
CA ALA A 113 38.51 -24.14 13.88
C ALA A 113 38.83 -22.66 13.59
N ASP A 114 39.10 -22.35 12.33
CA ASP A 114 39.32 -20.98 11.86
C ASP A 114 37.99 -20.28 11.54
N TRP A 115 37.38 -19.65 12.53
CA TRP A 115 36.10 -18.93 12.38
C TRP A 115 36.17 -17.75 11.39
N SER A 116 37.37 -17.26 11.03
CA SER A 116 37.49 -16.26 9.95
C SER A 116 37.20 -16.84 8.55
N ALA A 117 37.18 -18.17 8.43
CA ALA A 117 36.82 -18.90 7.22
C ALA A 117 35.35 -19.38 7.21
N PHE A 118 34.58 -19.06 8.25
CA PHE A 118 33.18 -19.46 8.40
C PHE A 118 32.30 -18.72 7.38
N VAL A 119 31.48 -19.47 6.64
CA VAL A 119 30.49 -18.94 5.70
C VAL A 119 29.12 -19.48 6.10
N PRO A 120 28.14 -18.63 6.50
CA PRO A 120 26.85 -19.07 7.03
C PRO A 120 26.15 -20.11 6.16
N GLU A 121 26.03 -19.87 4.85
CA GLU A 121 25.31 -20.76 3.94
C GLU A 121 25.95 -22.15 3.79
N ARG A 122 27.28 -22.22 3.94
CA ARG A 122 28.06 -23.45 3.79
C ARG A 122 28.14 -24.22 5.10
N ASP A 123 28.45 -23.52 6.18
CA ASP A 123 28.94 -24.12 7.42
C ASP A 123 27.88 -24.17 8.52
N LEU A 124 26.91 -23.25 8.52
CA LEU A 124 25.88 -23.18 9.56
C LEU A 124 24.93 -24.38 9.50
N PRO A 125 24.33 -24.78 8.35
CA PRO A 125 23.40 -25.89 8.32
C PRO A 125 23.95 -27.21 8.87
N PRO A 126 25.16 -27.70 8.49
CA PRO A 126 25.70 -28.93 9.05
C PRO A 126 26.10 -28.78 10.53
N LEU A 127 26.59 -27.61 10.95
CA LEU A 127 26.89 -27.36 12.36
C LEU A 127 25.62 -27.37 13.23
N ARG A 128 24.57 -26.68 12.78
CA ARG A 128 23.26 -26.63 13.44
C ARG A 128 22.67 -28.02 13.56
N ALA A 129 22.64 -28.80 12.47
CA ALA A 129 22.13 -30.18 12.51
C ALA A 129 22.90 -31.09 13.48
N ARG A 130 24.22 -30.94 13.58
CA ARG A 130 25.02 -31.72 14.53
C ARG A 130 24.71 -31.35 15.98
N LEU A 131 24.58 -30.05 16.26
CA LEU A 131 24.21 -29.55 17.58
C LEU A 131 22.78 -29.91 17.97
N GLU A 132 21.82 -29.87 17.05
CA GLU A 132 20.46 -30.39 17.28
C GLU A 132 20.48 -31.87 17.70
N SER A 133 21.33 -32.69 17.07
CA SER A 133 21.48 -34.09 17.51
C SER A 133 22.09 -34.20 18.90
N LEU A 134 23.12 -33.40 19.20
CA LEU A 134 23.73 -33.38 20.52
C LEU A 134 22.73 -32.90 21.59
N GLU A 135 21.90 -31.92 21.29
CA GLU A 135 20.83 -31.44 22.15
C GLU A 135 19.82 -32.56 22.46
N ARG A 136 19.39 -33.32 21.45
CA ARG A 136 18.51 -34.48 21.65
C ARG A 136 19.15 -35.56 22.53
N GLU A 137 20.47 -35.72 22.48
CA GLU A 137 21.21 -36.75 23.20
C GLU A 137 21.56 -36.34 24.64
N ALA A 138 21.92 -35.07 24.86
CA ALA A 138 22.55 -34.60 26.10
C ALA A 138 22.02 -33.25 26.60
N GLY A 139 20.99 -32.68 25.97
CA GLY A 139 20.50 -31.33 26.23
C GLY A 139 21.47 -30.24 25.74
N VAL A 140 21.15 -28.99 26.07
CA VAL A 140 22.02 -27.85 25.74
C VAL A 140 23.31 -27.92 26.58
N THR A 141 24.42 -28.12 25.89
CA THR A 141 25.76 -28.18 26.47
C THR A 141 26.56 -26.89 26.25
N ASP A 142 27.71 -26.80 26.93
CA ASP A 142 28.73 -25.77 26.75
C ASP A 142 29.19 -25.55 25.28
N VAL A 143 29.10 -26.58 24.43
CA VAL A 143 29.48 -26.47 23.01
C VAL A 143 28.50 -25.58 22.25
N HIS A 144 27.21 -25.65 22.57
CA HIS A 144 26.19 -24.76 22.02
C HIS A 144 26.51 -23.31 22.39
N ARG A 145 26.85 -23.06 23.66
CA ARG A 145 27.22 -21.74 24.18
C ARG A 145 28.51 -21.22 23.55
N LEU A 146 29.48 -22.09 23.25
CA LEU A 146 30.69 -21.74 22.50
C LEU A 146 30.36 -21.35 21.06
N ALA A 147 29.64 -22.20 20.33
CA ALA A 147 29.25 -21.94 18.95
C ALA A 147 28.46 -20.64 18.81
N THR A 148 27.48 -20.41 19.69
CA THR A 148 26.70 -19.17 19.69
C THR A 148 27.58 -17.95 19.93
N ARG A 149 28.49 -17.96 20.93
CA ARG A 149 29.43 -16.84 21.14
C ARG A 149 30.29 -16.55 19.91
N ARG A 150 30.77 -17.59 19.23
CA ARG A 150 31.55 -17.44 17.98
C ARG A 150 30.71 -16.82 16.87
N LEU A 151 29.45 -17.24 16.72
CA LEU A 151 28.54 -16.65 15.74
C LEU A 151 28.25 -15.17 16.03
N VAL A 152 28.04 -14.81 17.31
CA VAL A 152 27.89 -13.40 17.73
C VAL A 152 29.16 -12.59 17.44
N GLU A 153 30.35 -13.14 17.71
CA GLU A 153 31.65 -12.53 17.37
C GLU A 153 31.79 -12.28 15.85
N THR A 154 31.19 -13.13 15.01
CA THR A 154 31.18 -12.98 13.54
C THR A 154 30.02 -12.14 12.99
N GLY A 155 29.17 -11.58 13.86
CA GLY A 155 28.12 -10.63 13.46
C GLY A 155 26.67 -11.11 13.57
N ALA A 156 26.40 -12.28 14.18
CA ALA A 156 25.03 -12.71 14.45
C ALA A 156 24.28 -11.69 15.33
N ARG A 157 23.01 -11.47 15.03
CA ARG A 157 22.15 -10.48 15.71
C ARG A 157 20.95 -11.17 16.34
N LEU A 158 20.57 -10.75 17.55
CA LEU A 158 19.32 -11.18 18.16
C LEU A 158 18.15 -10.43 17.51
N LEU A 159 17.16 -11.14 17.00
CA LEU A 159 15.94 -10.57 16.38
C LEU A 159 14.68 -11.21 16.98
N HIS A 160 13.60 -10.43 17.07
CA HIS A 160 12.25 -10.93 17.30
C HIS A 160 11.46 -11.04 15.98
N SER A 161 10.44 -11.89 15.98
CA SER A 161 9.56 -12.09 14.83
C SER A 161 8.52 -10.99 14.61
N TYR A 162 8.25 -10.12 15.58
CA TYR A 162 7.17 -9.11 15.51
C TYR A 162 7.62 -7.77 14.92
N GLY A 163 7.94 -7.73 13.62
CA GLY A 163 8.38 -6.49 12.95
C GLY A 163 7.24 -5.68 12.34
N HIS A 164 6.10 -6.31 12.02
CA HIS A 164 4.98 -5.62 11.38
C HIS A 164 4.13 -4.84 12.39
N ASP A 165 4.07 -3.53 12.19
CA ASP A 165 3.28 -2.57 12.98
C ASP A 165 1.94 -2.21 12.35
N VAL A 166 1.69 -2.70 11.12
CA VAL A 166 0.39 -2.67 10.42
C VAL A 166 0.16 -4.00 9.69
N GLU A 167 -0.96 -4.12 8.98
CA GLU A 167 -1.33 -5.36 8.28
C GLU A 167 -0.30 -5.78 7.21
N ILE A 168 -0.10 -7.10 7.12
CA ILE A 168 0.67 -7.74 6.04
C ILE A 168 -0.18 -7.70 4.77
N VAL A 169 0.34 -7.05 3.73
CA VAL A 169 -0.37 -6.89 2.44
C VAL A 169 0.32 -7.61 1.29
N ALA A 170 1.57 -8.02 1.48
CA ALA A 170 2.37 -8.67 0.46
C ALA A 170 3.18 -9.83 1.03
N HIS A 171 3.30 -10.90 0.26
CA HIS A 171 4.13 -12.04 0.66
C HIS A 171 4.59 -12.89 -0.53
N ALA A 172 5.82 -13.40 -0.46
CA ALA A 172 6.37 -14.26 -1.50
C ALA A 172 7.29 -15.33 -0.94
N LEU A 173 7.05 -16.59 -1.31
CA LEU A 173 7.97 -17.69 -1.06
C LEU A 173 9.13 -17.62 -2.07
N SER A 174 10.35 -17.79 -1.56
CA SER A 174 11.54 -17.92 -2.39
C SER A 174 11.51 -19.19 -3.28
N PRO A 175 12.13 -19.17 -4.48
CA PRO A 175 12.10 -20.31 -5.41
C PRO A 175 12.68 -21.62 -4.86
N ASP A 176 13.65 -21.55 -3.93
CA ASP A 176 14.20 -22.73 -3.23
C ASP A 176 13.34 -23.16 -2.03
N GLY A 177 12.27 -22.43 -1.73
CA GLY A 177 11.30 -22.71 -0.65
C GLY A 177 11.85 -22.50 0.75
N ARG A 178 13.07 -21.98 0.91
CA ARG A 178 13.74 -21.88 2.22
C ARG A 178 13.38 -20.61 2.97
N HIS A 179 12.98 -19.58 2.25
CA HIS A 179 12.65 -18.27 2.79
C HIS A 179 11.27 -17.79 2.35
N LEU A 180 10.57 -17.11 3.26
CA LEU A 180 9.36 -16.33 2.96
C LEU A 180 9.70 -14.86 3.18
N ALA A 181 9.27 -13.99 2.27
CA ALA A 181 9.24 -12.55 2.49
C ALA A 181 7.82 -12.10 2.80
N THR A 182 7.64 -11.22 3.79
CA THR A 182 6.37 -10.57 4.13
C THR A 182 6.56 -9.06 4.16
N GLY A 183 5.58 -8.34 3.65
CA GLY A 183 5.59 -6.89 3.51
C GLY A 183 4.35 -6.27 4.13
N SER A 184 4.56 -5.21 4.91
CA SER A 184 3.46 -4.35 5.38
C SER A 184 3.45 -3.04 4.62
N TRP A 185 2.25 -2.52 4.38
CA TRP A 185 2.07 -1.16 3.88
C TRP A 185 2.37 -0.15 5.01
N VAL A 186 2.01 1.11 4.82
CA VAL A 186 2.35 2.21 5.72
C VAL A 186 1.11 2.77 6.46
N GLY A 187 -0.10 2.40 6.04
CA GLY A 187 -1.33 3.02 6.56
C GLY A 187 -1.47 4.47 6.06
N ASP A 188 -2.12 5.31 6.86
CA ASP A 188 -2.33 6.73 6.52
C ASP A 188 -1.07 7.60 6.71
N ASP A 189 -0.08 7.14 7.47
CA ASP A 189 1.19 7.84 7.70
C ASP A 189 2.25 7.36 6.70
N TYR A 190 2.36 8.04 5.57
CA TYR A 190 3.29 7.64 4.50
C TYR A 190 4.77 7.71 4.90
N ASP A 191 5.11 8.53 5.89
CA ASP A 191 6.47 8.79 6.32
C ASP A 191 6.95 7.79 7.40
N ALA A 192 6.03 7.10 8.09
CA ALA A 192 6.37 6.02 9.03
C ALA A 192 7.17 4.87 8.38
N GLY A 193 6.97 4.64 7.08
CA GLY A 193 7.60 3.56 6.32
C GLY A 193 7.03 2.16 6.66
N GLY A 194 7.11 1.24 5.70
CA GLY A 194 6.69 -0.15 5.89
C GLY A 194 7.86 -1.06 6.23
N VAL A 195 7.51 -2.33 6.48
CA VAL A 195 8.44 -3.35 6.96
C VAL A 195 8.49 -4.52 5.99
N LEU A 196 9.71 -4.94 5.63
CA LEU A 196 9.98 -6.21 4.96
C LEU A 196 10.61 -7.18 5.97
N GLN A 197 9.95 -8.29 6.24
CA GLN A 197 10.52 -9.37 7.05
C GLN A 197 10.86 -10.59 6.17
N ILE A 198 12.01 -11.20 6.44
CA ILE A 198 12.46 -12.44 5.82
C ILE A 198 12.48 -13.54 6.88
N TRP A 199 11.81 -14.65 6.58
CA TRP A 199 11.63 -15.78 7.48
C TRP A 199 12.36 -17.01 6.95
N GLU A 200 13.09 -17.72 7.80
CA GLU A 200 13.59 -19.07 7.46
C GLU A 200 12.46 -20.08 7.71
N VAL A 201 11.92 -20.66 6.64
CA VAL A 201 10.75 -21.54 6.67
C VAL A 201 10.97 -22.80 7.51
N ALA A 202 12.21 -23.30 7.54
CA ALA A 202 12.56 -24.51 8.27
C ALA A 202 12.43 -24.37 9.79
N SER A 203 12.74 -23.19 10.31
CA SER A 203 12.76 -22.84 11.73
C SER A 203 11.55 -22.00 12.15
N GLY A 204 10.80 -21.43 11.19
CA GLY A 204 9.70 -20.53 11.47
C GLY A 204 10.16 -19.25 12.18
N ARG A 205 11.38 -18.80 11.92
CA ARG A 205 11.97 -17.63 12.59
C ARG A 205 12.24 -16.51 11.61
N CYS A 206 12.00 -15.28 12.05
CA CYS A 206 12.48 -14.11 11.33
C CYS A 206 14.02 -14.06 11.39
N VAL A 207 14.64 -13.93 10.24
CA VAL A 207 16.11 -13.88 10.07
C VAL A 207 16.58 -12.54 9.56
N HIS A 208 15.67 -11.67 9.10
CA HIS A 208 15.98 -10.31 8.72
C HIS A 208 14.72 -9.45 8.76
N THR A 209 14.85 -8.25 9.32
CA THR A 209 13.86 -7.17 9.19
C THR A 209 14.55 -6.00 8.49
N VAL A 210 13.94 -5.48 7.42
CA VAL A 210 14.27 -4.19 6.81
C VAL A 210 13.10 -3.28 7.11
N ASP A 211 13.39 -2.17 7.78
CA ASP A 211 12.40 -1.26 8.31
C ASP A 211 12.57 0.14 7.72
N GLY A 212 11.52 0.97 7.82
CA GLY A 212 11.50 2.33 7.31
C GLY A 212 11.50 2.39 5.78
N ILE A 213 10.96 1.36 5.12
CA ILE A 213 10.84 1.36 3.66
C ILE A 213 9.77 2.39 3.28
N MET A 214 10.21 3.54 2.79
CA MET A 214 9.36 4.69 2.44
C MET A 214 8.13 4.27 1.62
N GLY A 215 6.95 4.76 2.04
CA GLY A 215 5.67 4.49 1.38
C GLY A 215 5.15 3.05 1.48
N GLY A 216 5.80 2.19 2.26
CA GLY A 216 5.33 0.82 2.51
C GLY A 216 5.91 -0.24 1.57
N VAL A 217 5.76 -1.51 1.95
CA VAL A 217 6.10 -2.70 1.13
C VAL A 217 4.82 -3.26 0.55
N GLY A 218 4.57 -2.99 -0.73
CA GLY A 218 3.33 -3.34 -1.41
C GLY A 218 2.16 -2.42 -1.05
N TRP A 219 0.95 -2.85 -1.41
CA TRP A 219 -0.29 -2.11 -1.24
C TRP A 219 -1.44 -3.11 -1.04
N PRO A 220 -2.46 -2.79 -0.21
CA PRO A 220 -3.62 -3.64 -0.05
C PRO A 220 -4.22 -4.03 -1.40
N ASP A 221 -4.54 -5.32 -1.54
CA ASP A 221 -5.16 -5.91 -2.73
C ASP A 221 -4.27 -5.99 -4.01
N TYR A 222 -3.03 -5.50 -3.99
CA TYR A 222 -2.09 -5.64 -5.12
C TYR A 222 -1.21 -6.90 -5.00
N ALA A 223 -1.24 -7.73 -6.04
CA ALA A 223 -0.45 -8.96 -6.11
C ALA A 223 0.96 -8.74 -6.67
N ARG A 224 1.87 -9.65 -6.32
CA ARG A 224 3.26 -9.76 -6.80
C ARG A 224 4.09 -8.50 -6.54
N SER A 225 3.77 -7.84 -5.42
CA SER A 225 4.49 -6.69 -4.87
C SER A 225 5.89 -7.06 -4.38
N ILE A 226 6.11 -8.34 -4.03
CA ILE A 226 7.42 -8.90 -3.67
C ILE A 226 7.79 -10.00 -4.67
N GLN A 227 9.02 -9.98 -5.19
CA GLN A 227 9.55 -11.01 -6.08
C GLN A 227 10.97 -11.40 -5.74
N TRP A 228 11.27 -12.69 -5.84
CA TRP A 228 12.60 -13.23 -5.60
C TRP A 228 13.35 -13.45 -6.91
N SER A 229 14.67 -13.29 -6.90
CA SER A 229 15.53 -13.82 -7.97
C SER A 229 15.50 -15.35 -7.98
N ALA A 230 15.79 -15.98 -9.12
CA ALA A 230 15.70 -17.43 -9.28
C ALA A 230 16.68 -18.21 -8.37
N ASP A 231 17.78 -17.58 -7.94
CA ASP A 231 18.75 -18.13 -7.00
C ASP A 231 18.42 -17.81 -5.52
N SER A 232 17.23 -17.27 -5.26
CA SER A 232 16.74 -16.81 -3.94
C SER A 232 17.66 -15.79 -3.25
N SER A 233 18.59 -15.14 -3.96
CA SER A 233 19.58 -14.25 -3.34
C SER A 233 19.12 -12.80 -3.18
N ARG A 234 18.21 -12.33 -4.03
CA ARG A 234 17.70 -10.96 -4.07
C ARG A 234 16.19 -10.92 -3.93
N VAL A 235 15.69 -9.86 -3.31
CA VAL A 235 14.25 -9.58 -3.18
C VAL A 235 13.98 -8.22 -3.81
N ALA A 236 13.09 -8.19 -4.80
CA ALA A 236 12.49 -6.97 -5.31
C ALA A 236 11.21 -6.66 -4.53
N VAL A 237 10.99 -5.38 -4.27
CA VAL A 237 9.83 -4.85 -3.54
C VAL A 237 9.30 -3.63 -4.27
N ALA A 238 8.00 -3.60 -4.52
CA ALA A 238 7.29 -2.37 -4.86
C ALA A 238 7.09 -1.52 -3.60
N HIS A 239 7.52 -0.26 -3.63
CA HIS A 239 7.37 0.70 -2.54
C HIS A 239 7.14 2.12 -3.09
N CYS A 240 6.93 3.10 -2.21
CA CYS A 240 6.63 4.47 -2.61
C CYS A 240 5.52 4.61 -3.68
N THR A 241 4.50 3.74 -3.64
CA THR A 241 3.41 3.65 -4.63
C THR A 241 3.83 3.26 -6.04
N ASN A 242 5.00 3.64 -6.55
CA ASN A 242 5.38 3.41 -7.95
C ASN A 242 6.87 3.08 -8.12
N MET A 243 7.64 2.99 -7.04
CA MET A 243 9.04 2.60 -7.10
C MET A 243 9.19 1.08 -6.96
N VAL A 244 10.28 0.55 -7.49
CA VAL A 244 10.73 -0.81 -7.19
C VAL A 244 12.16 -0.75 -6.71
N GLY A 245 12.41 -1.27 -5.52
CA GLY A 245 13.75 -1.47 -4.97
C GLY A 245 14.14 -2.94 -5.00
N VAL A 246 15.43 -3.23 -5.10
CA VAL A 246 15.99 -4.58 -4.96
C VAL A 246 16.95 -4.59 -3.78
N TRP A 247 16.68 -5.45 -2.81
CA TRP A 247 17.54 -5.68 -1.66
C TRP A 247 18.39 -6.93 -1.88
N ASN A 248 19.63 -6.87 -1.39
CA ASN A 248 20.52 -8.01 -1.27
C ASN A 248 20.49 -8.56 0.16
N ARG A 249 21.20 -9.66 0.39
CA ARG A 249 21.22 -10.44 1.64
C ARG A 249 21.66 -9.67 2.90
N GLU A 250 22.31 -8.52 2.83
CA GLU A 250 23.03 -7.93 3.99
C GLU A 250 22.66 -6.48 4.33
N ASP A 251 21.88 -5.80 3.50
CA ASP A 251 21.79 -4.34 3.53
C ASP A 251 20.43 -3.83 4.01
N SER A 252 20.42 -2.78 4.83
CA SER A 252 19.21 -2.05 5.21
C SER A 252 18.68 -1.18 4.07
N GLU A 253 19.55 -0.75 3.15
CA GLU A 253 19.19 0.04 1.97
C GLU A 253 19.10 -0.84 0.72
N PRO A 254 18.27 -0.45 -0.27
CA PRO A 254 18.18 -1.19 -1.52
C PRO A 254 19.51 -1.10 -2.29
N LEU A 255 19.92 -2.23 -2.87
CA LEU A 255 21.04 -2.31 -3.80
C LEU A 255 20.79 -1.44 -5.04
N ALA A 256 19.55 -1.44 -5.55
CA ALA A 256 19.12 -0.63 -6.68
C ALA A 256 17.65 -0.22 -6.55
N THR A 257 17.31 0.97 -7.04
CA THR A 257 15.92 1.49 -7.04
C THR A 257 15.59 2.12 -8.38
N ILE A 258 14.36 1.90 -8.84
CA ILE A 258 13.80 2.57 -10.02
C ILE A 258 12.69 3.54 -9.60
N ASP A 259 12.80 4.77 -10.10
CA ASP A 259 11.76 5.80 -10.03
C ASP A 259 11.57 6.40 -11.42
N VAL A 260 10.79 5.68 -12.24
CA VAL A 260 10.59 6.02 -13.65
C VAL A 260 9.12 6.20 -13.98
N SER A 261 8.37 6.81 -13.06
CA SER A 261 6.94 7.12 -13.21
C SER A 261 6.70 8.62 -13.30
N ASP A 262 5.47 9.04 -13.63
CA ASP A 262 5.04 10.43 -13.60
C ASP A 262 4.30 10.83 -12.30
N GLY A 263 4.47 10.05 -11.23
CA GLY A 263 3.85 10.33 -9.92
C GLY A 263 2.42 9.80 -9.76
N ASN A 264 2.02 8.80 -10.55
CA ASN A 264 0.68 8.20 -10.43
C ASN A 264 0.41 7.57 -9.04
N SER A 265 -0.84 7.66 -8.59
CA SER A 265 -1.36 7.16 -7.32
C SER A 265 -1.66 5.65 -7.30
N ARG A 266 -1.02 4.82 -8.16
CA ARG A 266 -1.26 3.36 -8.19
C ARG A 266 0.04 2.54 -8.23
N PRO A 267 0.10 1.45 -7.44
CA PRO A 267 1.13 0.41 -7.56
C PRO A 267 1.35 -0.04 -8.99
N SER A 268 2.61 -0.02 -9.39
CA SER A 268 3.08 -0.49 -10.70
C SER A 268 3.29 -1.99 -10.67
N GLU A 269 2.93 -2.70 -11.74
CA GLU A 269 3.35 -4.09 -11.85
C GLU A 269 4.76 -4.15 -12.45
N TYR A 270 5.54 -5.10 -11.95
CA TYR A 270 6.90 -5.31 -12.40
C TYR A 270 7.21 -6.80 -12.47
N ALA A 271 8.31 -7.17 -13.11
CA ALA A 271 8.83 -8.53 -13.10
C ALA A 271 10.35 -8.51 -12.95
N LEU A 272 10.87 -9.07 -11.87
CA LEU A 272 12.31 -9.22 -11.66
C LEU A 272 12.87 -10.32 -12.58
N SER A 273 13.99 -10.05 -13.25
CA SER A 273 14.67 -11.04 -14.08
C SER A 273 15.19 -12.21 -13.23
N PRO A 274 15.35 -13.42 -13.80
CA PRO A 274 15.80 -14.59 -13.04
C PRO A 274 17.14 -14.40 -12.34
N ASP A 275 18.06 -13.63 -12.94
CA ASP A 275 19.37 -13.29 -12.36
C ASP A 275 19.32 -12.12 -11.35
N GLY A 276 18.15 -11.50 -11.16
CA GLY A 276 17.92 -10.39 -10.25
C GLY A 276 18.62 -9.09 -10.63
N ARG A 277 19.03 -8.94 -11.90
CA ARG A 277 19.82 -7.79 -12.40
C ARG A 277 19.05 -6.86 -13.31
N SER A 278 17.79 -7.15 -13.62
CA SER A 278 16.92 -6.30 -14.41
C SER A 278 15.47 -6.49 -14.00
N ALA A 279 14.62 -5.51 -14.29
CA ALA A 279 13.19 -5.61 -14.07
C ALA A 279 12.43 -5.12 -15.29
N TYR A 280 11.36 -5.82 -15.66
CA TYR A 280 10.29 -5.21 -16.43
C TYR A 280 9.45 -4.34 -15.50
N TYR A 281 9.03 -3.17 -15.96
CA TYR A 281 8.23 -2.24 -15.19
C TYR A 281 7.28 -1.47 -16.12
N HIS A 282 6.05 -1.26 -15.67
CA HIS A 282 5.07 -0.40 -16.36
C HIS A 282 4.19 0.34 -15.35
N CYS A 283 3.69 1.50 -15.75
CA CYS A 283 2.73 2.27 -14.95
C CYS A 283 1.66 2.87 -15.87
N GLY A 284 0.39 2.51 -15.67
CA GLY A 284 -0.73 3.11 -16.41
C GLY A 284 -0.95 4.56 -15.94
N THR A 285 -1.43 5.45 -16.81
CA THR A 285 -1.89 6.81 -16.41
C THR A 285 -3.38 6.97 -16.66
N ASN A 286 -4.02 7.91 -15.97
CA ASN A 286 -5.39 8.31 -16.26
C ASN A 286 -5.39 9.24 -17.49
N GLY A 287 -5.41 8.67 -18.70
CA GLY A 287 -5.82 9.38 -19.92
C GLY A 287 -4.72 9.86 -20.88
N ASP A 288 -3.48 10.08 -20.43
CA ASP A 288 -2.45 10.77 -21.25
C ASP A 288 -1.25 9.89 -21.68
N GLY A 289 -1.40 8.56 -21.67
CA GLY A 289 -0.44 7.65 -22.31
C GLY A 289 0.71 7.19 -21.41
N GLY A 290 0.36 6.52 -20.31
CA GLY A 290 1.30 6.02 -19.30
C GLY A 290 2.43 5.16 -19.85
N LEU A 291 3.43 4.90 -18.99
CA LEU A 291 4.59 4.10 -19.35
C LEU A 291 4.14 2.69 -19.74
N GLN A 292 4.07 2.44 -21.04
CA GLN A 292 3.53 1.21 -21.61
C GLN A 292 4.30 -0.08 -21.23
N GLY A 293 5.53 0.11 -20.79
CA GLY A 293 6.45 -0.94 -20.39
C GLY A 293 7.89 -0.56 -20.70
N CYS A 294 8.79 -0.94 -19.81
CA CYS A 294 10.23 -0.78 -19.98
C CYS A 294 11.01 -1.93 -19.34
N LEU A 295 12.25 -2.11 -19.78
CA LEU A 295 13.22 -3.04 -19.22
C LEU A 295 14.36 -2.26 -18.59
N LEU A 296 14.51 -2.37 -17.28
CA LEU A 296 15.38 -1.53 -16.46
C LEU A 296 16.48 -2.36 -15.82
N PRO A 297 17.73 -1.86 -15.74
CA PRO A 297 18.76 -2.50 -14.95
C PRO A 297 18.50 -2.33 -13.45
N MET A 298 18.72 -3.39 -12.67
CA MET A 298 18.54 -3.45 -11.20
C MET A 298 19.83 -3.92 -10.51
N ASP A 299 20.98 -3.56 -11.06
CA ASP A 299 22.26 -4.05 -10.56
C ASP A 299 22.77 -3.29 -9.34
N ARG A 300 22.79 -1.94 -9.43
CA ARG A 300 23.21 -1.01 -8.38
C ARG A 300 22.67 0.41 -8.64
N GLY A 301 22.37 1.11 -7.56
CA GLY A 301 22.07 2.55 -7.54
C GLY A 301 20.66 2.92 -7.98
N VAL A 302 20.39 4.21 -8.00
CA VAL A 302 19.08 4.77 -8.37
C VAL A 302 19.03 5.13 -9.85
N LEU A 303 17.94 4.74 -10.52
CA LEU A 303 17.61 5.11 -11.89
C LEU A 303 16.33 5.95 -11.92
N TYR A 304 16.42 7.14 -12.52
CA TYR A 304 15.30 8.09 -12.61
C TYR A 304 15.13 8.67 -14.02
N TRP A 305 13.87 8.83 -14.47
CA TRP A 305 13.43 9.72 -15.56
C TRP A 305 11.90 9.85 -15.58
N LEU A 306 11.35 10.84 -16.31
CA LEU A 306 9.91 11.03 -16.48
C LEU A 306 9.39 10.41 -17.80
N PRO A 307 8.49 9.41 -17.78
CA PRO A 307 7.98 8.73 -18.98
C PRO A 307 7.28 9.64 -20.00
N SER A 308 6.54 10.64 -19.52
CA SER A 308 5.82 11.62 -20.35
C SER A 308 6.73 12.41 -21.28
N HIS A 309 8.03 12.38 -21.03
CA HIS A 309 9.05 13.05 -21.82
C HIS A 309 9.89 12.06 -22.64
N ALA A 310 9.66 10.74 -22.60
CA ALA A 310 10.48 9.78 -23.34
C ALA A 310 9.98 9.57 -24.80
N ASP A 311 10.87 9.78 -25.78
CA ASP A 311 10.60 9.46 -27.19
C ASP A 311 10.55 7.95 -27.45
N GLY A 312 9.95 7.54 -28.59
CA GLY A 312 9.78 6.13 -28.97
C GLY A 312 11.08 5.31 -29.08
N ASP A 313 12.22 5.95 -29.25
CA ASP A 313 13.55 5.30 -29.37
C ASP A 313 14.31 5.23 -28.03
N HIS A 314 13.66 5.52 -26.90
CA HIS A 314 14.31 5.50 -25.59
C HIS A 314 14.89 4.11 -25.25
N PRO A 315 16.13 4.02 -24.75
CA PRO A 315 16.89 2.77 -24.68
C PRO A 315 16.36 1.74 -23.69
N TYR A 316 15.31 2.05 -22.93
CA TYR A 316 14.67 1.12 -22.00
C TYR A 316 13.20 0.86 -22.30
N LEU A 317 12.56 1.67 -23.15
CA LEU A 317 11.16 1.46 -23.49
C LEU A 317 10.99 0.17 -24.32
N MET A 318 9.82 -0.44 -24.15
CA MET A 318 9.33 -1.44 -25.08
C MET A 318 9.09 -0.81 -26.46
N ALA A 319 9.21 -1.60 -27.52
CA ALA A 319 9.24 -1.05 -28.87
C ALA A 319 7.85 -0.64 -29.36
N ARG A 320 7.52 0.66 -29.40
CA ARG A 320 6.19 1.22 -29.72
C ARG A 320 5.40 0.57 -30.88
N ASP A 321 6.07 0.02 -31.89
CA ASP A 321 5.43 -0.60 -33.05
C ASP A 321 4.83 -1.98 -32.72
N LEU A 322 3.65 -2.00 -32.10
CA LEU A 322 2.86 -3.23 -31.98
C LEU A 322 2.42 -3.72 -33.37
N PRO A 323 2.53 -5.03 -33.67
CA PRO A 323 1.96 -5.60 -34.88
C PRO A 323 0.48 -5.20 -35.01
N ASP A 324 0.01 -4.84 -36.21
CA ASP A 324 -1.37 -4.35 -36.46
C ASP A 324 -2.48 -5.23 -35.88
N ARG A 325 -2.22 -6.53 -35.72
CA ARG A 325 -3.13 -7.49 -35.12
C ARG A 325 -3.21 -7.34 -33.60
N VAL A 326 -2.10 -7.05 -32.93
CA VAL A 326 -2.03 -6.83 -31.48
C VAL A 326 -2.63 -5.46 -31.16
N ARG A 327 -2.25 -4.42 -31.91
CA ARG A 327 -2.83 -3.08 -31.77
C ARG A 327 -4.36 -3.09 -31.89
N ARG A 328 -4.90 -3.69 -32.96
CA ARG A 328 -6.36 -3.82 -33.11
C ARG A 328 -7.03 -4.61 -31.98
N ALA A 329 -6.36 -5.63 -31.45
CA ALA A 329 -6.93 -6.41 -30.36
C ALA A 329 -6.94 -5.64 -29.03
N PHE A 330 -5.95 -4.78 -28.79
CA PHE A 330 -5.96 -3.82 -27.68
C PHE A 330 -7.04 -2.73 -27.90
N ASP A 331 -7.15 -2.16 -29.11
CA ASP A 331 -8.19 -1.17 -29.44
C ASP A 331 -9.62 -1.77 -29.28
N GLU A 332 -9.81 -3.04 -29.66
CA GLU A 332 -11.08 -3.77 -29.49
C GLU A 332 -11.36 -4.10 -28.01
N ALA A 333 -10.33 -4.33 -27.19
CA ALA A 333 -10.46 -4.57 -25.76
C ALA A 333 -10.78 -3.26 -24.99
N ASP A 334 -10.14 -2.14 -25.33
CA ASP A 334 -10.43 -0.79 -24.81
C ASP A 334 -11.87 -0.35 -25.13
N SER A 335 -12.48 -0.87 -26.20
CA SER A 335 -13.87 -0.56 -26.58
C SER A 335 -14.95 -1.30 -25.78
N ARG A 336 -14.55 -2.24 -24.91
CA ARG A 336 -15.45 -2.90 -23.96
C ARG A 336 -15.38 -2.14 -22.65
N GLU A 337 -16.33 -1.22 -22.48
CA GLU A 337 -16.38 -0.26 -21.36
C GLU A 337 -16.43 -0.89 -19.94
N ASP A 338 -16.48 -2.22 -19.81
CA ASP A 338 -16.51 -2.96 -18.53
C ASP A 338 -15.18 -3.67 -18.15
N ASP A 339 -14.25 -3.89 -19.09
CA ASP A 339 -13.17 -4.87 -18.89
C ASP A 339 -11.81 -4.24 -18.51
N GLY A 340 -11.76 -3.16 -17.70
CA GLY A 340 -10.57 -2.74 -16.92
C GLY A 340 -9.24 -2.47 -17.67
N PHE A 341 -9.16 -2.67 -18.98
CA PHE A 341 -8.01 -2.40 -19.84
C PHE A 341 -7.87 -0.88 -19.91
N LYS A 342 -6.90 -0.35 -19.17
CA LYS A 342 -6.53 1.06 -19.29
C LYS A 342 -5.34 1.17 -20.23
N VAL A 343 -5.47 2.06 -21.21
CA VAL A 343 -4.42 2.53 -22.12
C VAL A 343 -3.07 2.61 -21.41
N GLY A 344 -2.17 1.66 -21.70
CA GLY A 344 -0.80 1.66 -21.17
C GLY A 344 -0.27 0.38 -20.53
N GLN A 345 -0.97 -0.75 -20.55
CA GLN A 345 -0.44 -2.02 -20.01
C GLN A 345 -0.27 -3.06 -21.11
N TRP A 346 0.97 -3.35 -21.52
CA TRP A 346 1.24 -4.36 -22.55
C TRP A 346 1.20 -5.78 -22.01
N ILE A 347 1.87 -5.96 -20.87
CA ILE A 347 2.06 -7.24 -20.22
C ILE A 347 1.41 -7.15 -18.85
N GLU A 348 0.18 -7.66 -18.77
CA GLU A 348 -0.49 -7.84 -17.50
C GLU A 348 0.16 -8.95 -16.72
N ARG A 349 0.30 -8.74 -15.43
CA ARG A 349 0.92 -9.68 -14.51
C ARG A 349 2.23 -10.26 -15.06
N PRO A 350 3.24 -9.42 -15.32
CA PRO A 350 4.42 -9.82 -16.06
C PRO A 350 5.25 -10.85 -15.31
N VAL A 351 5.79 -11.84 -16.02
CA VAL A 351 6.74 -12.84 -15.51
C VAL A 351 7.84 -13.08 -16.55
N TRP A 352 9.05 -13.38 -16.09
CA TRP A 352 10.15 -13.75 -16.97
C TRP A 352 10.16 -15.25 -17.28
N SER A 353 10.64 -15.61 -18.47
CA SER A 353 11.08 -16.98 -18.70
C SER A 353 12.26 -17.33 -17.79
N PRO A 354 12.39 -18.59 -17.35
CA PRO A 354 13.51 -19.04 -16.52
C PRO A 354 14.89 -18.78 -17.14
N ASP A 355 14.98 -18.74 -18.48
CA ASP A 355 16.22 -18.45 -19.22
C ASP A 355 16.52 -16.95 -19.36
N GLY A 356 15.62 -16.07 -18.91
CA GLY A 356 15.77 -14.61 -18.99
C GLY A 356 15.66 -14.03 -20.40
N THR A 357 15.16 -14.80 -21.38
CA THR A 357 15.08 -14.35 -22.78
C THR A 357 13.76 -13.68 -23.16
N ARG A 358 12.68 -13.96 -22.42
CA ARG A 358 11.32 -13.53 -22.77
C ARG A 358 10.53 -13.10 -21.54
N LEU A 359 9.57 -12.22 -21.78
CA LEU A 359 8.53 -11.84 -20.83
C LEU A 359 7.19 -12.43 -21.26
N PHE A 360 6.36 -12.78 -20.29
CA PHE A 360 5.01 -13.30 -20.47
C PHE A 360 4.03 -12.55 -19.58
N GLY A 361 2.76 -12.50 -19.99
CA GLY A 361 1.69 -11.90 -19.19
C GLY A 361 0.42 -12.75 -19.15
N SER A 362 -0.43 -12.50 -18.14
CA SER A 362 -1.72 -13.19 -17.93
C SER A 362 -2.71 -12.98 -19.06
N ASN A 363 -2.56 -11.88 -19.82
CA ASN A 363 -3.29 -11.62 -21.06
C ASN A 363 -2.81 -12.48 -22.26
N ALA A 364 -1.93 -13.47 -22.02
CA ALA A 364 -1.35 -14.38 -23.00
C ALA A 364 -0.59 -13.65 -24.12
N ILE A 365 0.35 -12.80 -23.70
CA ILE A 365 1.37 -12.16 -24.53
C ILE A 365 2.75 -12.76 -24.26
N SER A 366 3.61 -12.78 -25.27
CA SER A 366 5.04 -13.04 -25.13
C SER A 366 5.84 -11.96 -25.83
N VAL A 367 6.84 -11.42 -25.13
CA VAL A 367 7.72 -10.36 -25.61
C VAL A 367 9.16 -10.85 -25.49
N ASP A 368 9.94 -10.68 -26.55
CA ASP A 368 11.37 -10.99 -26.54
C ASP A 368 12.12 -9.87 -25.81
N ALA A 369 12.91 -10.20 -24.79
CA ALA A 369 13.50 -9.19 -23.91
C ALA A 369 14.67 -8.43 -24.56
N GLU A 370 15.37 -9.06 -25.50
CA GLU A 370 16.51 -8.44 -26.20
C GLU A 370 16.02 -7.42 -27.24
N THR A 371 15.05 -7.83 -28.07
CA THR A 371 14.48 -7.02 -29.16
C THR A 371 13.32 -6.14 -28.70
N ARG A 372 12.68 -6.47 -27.57
CA ARG A 372 11.52 -5.78 -26.98
C ARG A 372 10.28 -5.79 -27.86
N GLN A 373 10.22 -6.79 -28.74
CA GLN A 373 9.15 -6.98 -29.71
C GLN A 373 8.20 -8.07 -29.23
N VAL A 374 6.91 -7.90 -29.54
CA VAL A 374 5.92 -8.95 -29.31
C VAL A 374 6.22 -10.13 -30.23
N VAL A 375 6.48 -11.30 -29.63
CA VAL A 375 6.72 -12.56 -30.36
C VAL A 375 5.39 -13.15 -30.80
N TRP A 376 4.45 -13.27 -29.86
CA TRP A 376 3.11 -13.73 -30.12
C TRP A 376 2.13 -13.17 -29.08
N TYR A 377 0.85 -13.12 -29.47
CA TYR A 377 -0.24 -12.65 -28.63
C TYR A 377 -1.52 -13.45 -28.94
N ALA A 378 -2.18 -13.94 -27.90
CA ALA A 378 -3.38 -14.76 -28.02
C ALA A 378 -4.35 -14.45 -26.85
N PRO A 379 -5.26 -13.48 -27.00
CA PRO A 379 -6.11 -12.98 -25.91
C PRO A 379 -6.75 -14.08 -25.05
N ALA A 380 -6.65 -13.92 -23.74
CA ALA A 380 -7.08 -14.88 -22.74
C ALA A 380 -7.55 -14.18 -21.47
N LYS A 381 -8.34 -14.88 -20.63
CA LYS A 381 -8.72 -14.39 -19.31
C LYS A 381 -7.57 -14.54 -18.31
N ILE A 382 -6.86 -15.67 -18.37
CA ILE A 382 -5.74 -16.02 -17.49
C ILE A 382 -4.73 -16.79 -18.32
N ALA A 383 -3.44 -16.54 -18.08
CA ALA A 383 -2.36 -17.32 -18.66
C ALA A 383 -1.21 -17.45 -17.65
N GLU A 384 -0.65 -18.65 -17.54
CA GLU A 384 0.48 -18.92 -16.65
C GLU A 384 1.58 -19.70 -17.38
N LEU A 385 2.82 -19.24 -17.25
CA LEU A 385 4.01 -19.87 -17.80
C LEU A 385 4.41 -21.10 -16.97
N SER A 386 4.74 -22.20 -17.63
CA SER A 386 5.25 -23.39 -16.94
C SER A 386 6.63 -23.12 -16.30
N PRO A 387 6.99 -23.80 -15.19
CA PRO A 387 8.27 -23.56 -14.51
C PRO A 387 9.51 -23.83 -15.36
N ASP A 388 9.39 -24.65 -16.41
CA ASP A 388 10.46 -24.92 -17.37
C ASP A 388 10.53 -23.92 -18.54
N GLY A 389 9.59 -22.97 -18.61
CA GLY A 389 9.50 -21.93 -19.64
C GLY A 389 9.09 -22.42 -21.03
N ARG A 390 8.62 -23.66 -21.17
CA ARG A 390 8.30 -24.26 -22.48
C ARG A 390 6.85 -24.10 -22.89
N ARG A 391 5.93 -23.93 -21.94
CA ARG A 391 4.49 -23.93 -22.20
C ARG A 391 3.79 -22.80 -21.48
N VAL A 392 2.67 -22.37 -22.04
CA VAL A 392 1.74 -21.45 -21.38
C VAL A 392 0.38 -22.11 -21.32
N ALA A 393 -0.16 -22.27 -20.11
CA ALA A 393 -1.54 -22.66 -19.88
C ALA A 393 -2.42 -21.41 -20.04
N VAL A 394 -3.42 -21.46 -20.92
CA VAL A 394 -4.21 -20.30 -21.34
C VAL A 394 -5.70 -20.59 -21.23
N VAL A 395 -6.42 -19.79 -20.45
CA VAL A 395 -7.86 -19.89 -20.23
C VAL A 395 -8.60 -18.91 -21.14
N THR A 396 -9.53 -19.43 -21.94
CA THR A 396 -10.41 -18.62 -22.80
C THR A 396 -11.87 -18.96 -22.54
N HIS A 397 -12.80 -18.23 -23.16
CA HIS A 397 -14.23 -18.58 -23.14
C HIS A 397 -14.55 -20.00 -23.66
N ARG A 398 -13.62 -20.66 -24.37
CA ARG A 398 -13.77 -22.04 -24.88
C ARG A 398 -13.21 -23.10 -23.94
N GLY A 399 -12.58 -22.70 -22.83
CA GLY A 399 -11.87 -23.57 -21.90
C GLY A 399 -10.35 -23.36 -21.93
N LEU A 400 -9.63 -24.31 -21.33
CA LEU A 400 -8.18 -24.29 -21.15
C LEU A 400 -7.45 -24.82 -22.40
N PHE A 401 -6.36 -24.18 -22.79
CA PHE A 401 -5.44 -24.61 -23.83
C PHE A 401 -4.01 -24.63 -23.29
N PHE A 402 -3.17 -25.53 -23.81
CA PHE A 402 -1.73 -25.41 -23.66
C PHE A 402 -1.14 -24.89 -24.96
N ARG A 403 -0.24 -23.92 -24.85
CA ARG A 403 0.49 -23.33 -25.97
C ARG A 403 1.98 -23.51 -25.80
N ASP A 404 2.70 -23.55 -26.91
CA ASP A 404 4.15 -23.47 -26.93
C ASP A 404 4.56 -22.04 -26.56
N ALA A 405 5.42 -21.88 -25.56
CA ALA A 405 5.82 -20.56 -25.10
C ALA A 405 6.65 -19.79 -26.15
N SER A 406 7.29 -20.48 -27.10
CA SER A 406 8.17 -19.86 -28.10
C SER A 406 7.44 -19.18 -29.25
N ASP A 407 6.35 -19.78 -29.73
CA ASP A 407 5.62 -19.29 -30.92
C ASP A 407 4.11 -19.13 -30.69
N GLY A 408 3.62 -19.47 -29.51
CA GLY A 408 2.20 -19.35 -29.15
C GLY A 408 1.30 -20.38 -29.84
N ARG A 409 1.84 -21.37 -30.56
CA ARG A 409 1.02 -22.39 -31.22
C ARG A 409 0.28 -23.23 -30.18
N ILE A 410 -0.95 -23.62 -30.51
CA ILE A 410 -1.74 -24.51 -29.65
C ILE A 410 -1.10 -25.90 -29.69
N LEU A 411 -0.72 -26.41 -28.53
CA LEU A 411 -0.24 -27.79 -28.35
C LEU A 411 -1.44 -28.72 -28.17
N CYS A 412 -2.39 -28.35 -27.31
CA CYS A 412 -3.63 -29.10 -27.08
C CYS A 412 -4.75 -28.23 -26.47
N GLY A 413 -5.95 -28.82 -26.36
CA GLY A 413 -7.18 -28.15 -25.92
C GLY A 413 -8.17 -27.91 -27.08
N PRO A 414 -9.36 -27.35 -26.78
CA PRO A 414 -9.80 -26.89 -25.47
C PRO A 414 -10.13 -28.05 -24.51
N PHE A 415 -9.83 -27.86 -23.22
CA PHE A 415 -10.40 -28.66 -22.13
C PHE A 415 -11.58 -27.89 -21.53
N ALA A 416 -12.76 -28.50 -21.56
CA ALA A 416 -13.98 -27.93 -21.00
C ALA A 416 -14.04 -28.18 -19.49
N LEU A 417 -13.53 -27.23 -18.71
CA LEU A 417 -13.43 -27.28 -17.24
C LEU A 417 -14.39 -26.29 -16.56
N GLY A 418 -15.42 -25.79 -17.24
CA GLY A 418 -16.23 -24.67 -16.73
C GLY A 418 -15.47 -23.34 -16.83
N LYS A 419 -15.39 -22.59 -15.72
CA LYS A 419 -14.73 -21.27 -15.64
C LYS A 419 -13.49 -21.31 -14.74
N PRO A 420 -12.32 -21.74 -15.21
CA PRO A 420 -11.10 -21.70 -14.40
C PRO A 420 -10.83 -20.31 -13.79
N GLY A 421 -10.60 -20.27 -12.48
CA GLY A 421 -10.36 -19.05 -11.71
C GLY A 421 -8.89 -18.80 -11.38
N SER A 422 -8.08 -19.86 -11.23
CA SER A 422 -6.63 -19.74 -11.04
C SER A 422 -5.87 -20.99 -11.50
N LEU A 423 -4.58 -20.83 -11.78
CA LEU A 423 -3.70 -21.83 -12.36
C LEU A 423 -2.43 -21.92 -11.50
N HIS A 424 -2.06 -23.14 -11.07
CA HIS A 424 -0.97 -23.36 -10.12
C HIS A 424 -0.03 -24.45 -10.59
N TRP A 425 1.16 -24.06 -11.06
CA TRP A 425 2.19 -24.99 -11.49
C TRP A 425 2.97 -25.56 -10.31
N ALA A 426 3.27 -26.85 -10.36
CA ALA A 426 4.10 -27.52 -9.36
C ALA A 426 5.59 -27.24 -9.61
N PRO A 427 6.35 -26.77 -8.60
CA PRO A 427 7.77 -26.48 -8.74
C PRO A 427 8.57 -27.70 -9.21
N GLY A 428 9.43 -27.49 -10.21
CA GLY A 428 10.35 -28.52 -10.73
C GLY A 428 9.69 -29.64 -11.52
N THR A 429 8.38 -29.56 -11.82
CA THR A 429 7.65 -30.55 -12.60
C THR A 429 6.75 -29.88 -13.65
N ASP A 430 6.05 -30.72 -14.41
CA ASP A 430 5.14 -30.32 -15.49
C ASP A 430 3.67 -30.49 -15.08
N ARG A 431 3.41 -30.48 -13.77
CA ARG A 431 2.09 -30.68 -13.19
C ARG A 431 1.42 -29.34 -12.94
N LEU A 432 0.14 -29.26 -13.28
CA LEU A 432 -0.69 -28.05 -13.14
C LEU A 432 -1.97 -28.39 -12.39
N ALA A 433 -2.30 -27.61 -11.37
CA ALA A 433 -3.63 -27.56 -10.78
C ALA A 433 -4.42 -26.39 -11.38
N VAL A 434 -5.68 -26.66 -11.72
CA VAL A 434 -6.61 -25.68 -12.28
C VAL A 434 -7.83 -25.63 -11.37
N LEU A 435 -8.02 -24.50 -10.70
CA LEU A 435 -9.12 -24.30 -9.75
C LEU A 435 -10.32 -23.72 -10.48
N THR A 436 -11.49 -24.29 -10.22
CA THR A 436 -12.76 -23.87 -10.81
C THR A 436 -13.76 -23.56 -9.69
N PRO A 437 -14.34 -22.35 -9.68
CA PRO A 437 -15.31 -21.93 -8.68
C PRO A 437 -16.64 -22.70 -8.83
N VAL A 438 -17.45 -22.64 -7.79
CA VAL A 438 -18.87 -22.97 -7.74
C VAL A 438 -19.58 -22.28 -8.89
N THR A 439 -20.30 -23.07 -9.67
CA THR A 439 -21.25 -22.55 -10.64
C THR A 439 -22.61 -23.19 -10.40
N ILE A 440 -23.67 -22.58 -10.91
CA ILE A 440 -25.02 -23.18 -10.88
C ILE A 440 -25.02 -24.57 -11.54
N GLU A 441 -24.08 -24.82 -12.46
CA GLU A 441 -24.00 -26.02 -13.29
C GLU A 441 -23.04 -27.10 -12.75
N ALA A 442 -22.06 -26.75 -11.91
CA ALA A 442 -21.03 -27.67 -11.42
C ALA A 442 -20.45 -27.27 -10.05
N PRO A 443 -20.13 -28.25 -9.18
CA PRO A 443 -19.46 -28.01 -7.91
C PRO A 443 -18.01 -27.50 -8.12
N PRO A 444 -17.45 -26.77 -7.15
CA PRO A 444 -16.09 -26.28 -7.23
C PRO A 444 -15.15 -27.47 -7.30
N SER A 445 -14.15 -27.37 -8.18
CA SER A 445 -13.29 -28.49 -8.51
C SER A 445 -11.87 -28.06 -8.76
N VAL A 446 -10.93 -28.89 -8.33
CA VAL A 446 -9.52 -28.80 -8.70
C VAL A 446 -9.23 -29.85 -9.75
N HIS A 447 -8.81 -29.41 -10.93
CA HIS A 447 -8.42 -30.29 -12.04
C HIS A 447 -6.91 -30.38 -12.11
N ILE A 448 -6.40 -31.61 -12.14
CA ILE A 448 -4.96 -31.87 -12.21
C ILE A 448 -4.57 -32.28 -13.62
N PHE A 449 -3.48 -31.69 -14.10
CA PHE A 449 -2.84 -31.99 -15.36
C PHE A 449 -1.42 -32.48 -15.10
N ASP A 450 -1.00 -33.50 -15.85
CA ASP A 450 0.38 -33.98 -15.90
C ASP A 450 0.85 -33.81 -17.36
N GLY A 451 1.71 -32.81 -17.58
CA GLY A 451 1.96 -32.23 -18.90
C GLY A 451 0.67 -31.74 -19.54
N GLU A 452 0.45 -32.09 -20.80
CA GLU A 452 -0.74 -31.69 -21.56
C GLU A 452 -1.99 -32.55 -21.27
N ARG A 453 -1.92 -33.50 -20.33
CA ARG A 453 -2.99 -34.48 -20.10
C ARG A 453 -3.74 -34.21 -18.80
N HIS A 454 -5.06 -34.08 -18.91
CA HIS A 454 -5.95 -34.10 -17.75
C HIS A 454 -5.93 -35.50 -17.10
N VAL A 455 -5.51 -35.57 -15.83
CA VAL A 455 -5.36 -36.85 -15.10
C VAL A 455 -6.47 -37.11 -14.10
N GLY A 456 -7.08 -36.07 -13.52
CA GLY A 456 -8.15 -36.21 -12.54
C GLY A 456 -8.78 -34.88 -12.13
N SER A 457 -9.93 -34.96 -11.46
CA SER A 457 -10.63 -33.81 -10.88
C SER A 457 -11.06 -34.16 -9.46
N LEU A 458 -10.88 -33.22 -8.53
CA LEU A 458 -11.24 -33.33 -7.13
C LEU A 458 -12.34 -32.31 -6.82
N PRO A 459 -13.49 -32.72 -6.25
CA PRO A 459 -14.51 -31.79 -5.78
C PRO A 459 -14.05 -31.19 -4.44
N LEU A 460 -13.33 -30.08 -4.50
CA LEU A 460 -12.79 -29.37 -3.33
C LEU A 460 -13.39 -27.98 -3.25
N LEU A 461 -13.92 -27.66 -2.08
CA LEU A 461 -14.50 -26.36 -1.79
C LEU A 461 -13.40 -25.43 -1.29
N HIS A 462 -12.80 -24.67 -2.22
CA HIS A 462 -11.80 -23.65 -1.93
C HIS A 462 -12.45 -22.26 -1.85
N PRO A 463 -11.81 -21.28 -1.18
CA PRO A 463 -12.28 -19.90 -1.19
C PRO A 463 -12.48 -19.38 -2.62
N GLU A 464 -13.55 -18.61 -2.81
CA GLU A 464 -13.77 -17.79 -3.99
C GLU A 464 -13.59 -16.34 -3.61
N TRP A 465 -12.44 -15.79 -3.92
CA TRP A 465 -12.30 -14.34 -4.00
C TRP A 465 -12.95 -13.91 -5.31
N GLN A 466 -13.95 -13.03 -5.23
CA GLN A 466 -14.83 -12.72 -6.36
C GLN A 466 -13.97 -12.30 -7.56
N SER A 467 -14.18 -12.94 -8.72
CA SER A 467 -13.33 -12.67 -9.91
C SER A 467 -13.48 -11.26 -10.48
N ASP A 468 -14.45 -10.50 -9.99
CA ASP A 468 -14.74 -9.12 -10.38
C ASP A 468 -14.20 -8.10 -9.35
N GLU A 469 -13.73 -8.57 -8.18
CA GLU A 469 -12.85 -7.78 -7.31
C GLU A 469 -11.51 -7.66 -8.03
N ARG A 470 -11.38 -6.59 -8.83
CA ARG A 470 -10.08 -6.05 -9.22
C ARG A 470 -9.31 -5.95 -7.91
N TRP A 471 -8.10 -6.50 -7.87
CA TRP A 471 -7.21 -6.51 -6.69
C TRP A 471 -7.53 -7.65 -5.70
N THR A 472 -6.87 -8.81 -5.85
CA THR A 472 -7.01 -10.00 -4.98
C THR A 472 -5.80 -10.20 -4.04
N GLY A 473 -4.87 -9.24 -3.98
CA GLY A 473 -3.62 -9.34 -3.22
C GLY A 473 -2.75 -10.54 -3.62
N ASP A 474 -1.82 -10.93 -2.74
CA ASP A 474 -1.01 -12.15 -2.90
C ASP A 474 -1.76 -13.44 -2.50
N ARG A 475 -3.09 -13.38 -2.33
CA ARG A 475 -3.93 -14.49 -1.86
C ARG A 475 -3.71 -15.77 -2.67
N ASN A 476 -3.51 -16.90 -1.99
CA ASN A 476 -3.23 -18.17 -2.65
C ASN A 476 -3.88 -19.39 -1.96
N PRO A 477 -4.88 -20.06 -2.58
CA PRO A 477 -5.57 -21.17 -1.95
C PRO A 477 -4.88 -22.51 -2.19
N TRP A 478 -3.82 -22.56 -3.02
CA TRP A 478 -3.21 -23.81 -3.45
C TRP A 478 -1.67 -23.75 -3.41
N ALA A 479 -1.06 -24.76 -2.79
CA ALA A 479 0.39 -24.89 -2.76
C ALA A 479 0.86 -26.31 -3.07
N TRP A 480 1.75 -26.45 -4.06
CA TRP A 480 2.39 -27.72 -4.37
C TRP A 480 3.61 -27.95 -3.48
N ALA A 481 3.75 -29.15 -2.94
CA ALA A 481 5.00 -29.61 -2.37
C ALA A 481 6.11 -29.60 -3.43
N PRO A 482 7.38 -29.33 -3.05
CA PRO A 482 8.51 -29.47 -3.96
C PRO A 482 8.50 -30.84 -4.65
N GLY A 483 8.51 -30.86 -5.99
CA GLY A 483 8.40 -32.10 -6.78
C GLY A 483 6.98 -32.55 -7.13
N GLY A 484 5.94 -31.81 -6.73
CA GLY A 484 4.57 -31.98 -7.23
C GLY A 484 3.81 -33.22 -6.75
N GLU A 485 4.38 -34.06 -5.88
CA GLU A 485 3.75 -35.29 -5.41
C GLU A 485 2.66 -35.08 -4.34
N ARG A 486 2.67 -33.93 -3.67
CA ARG A 486 1.66 -33.52 -2.68
C ARG A 486 1.25 -32.07 -2.91
N ALA A 487 0.05 -31.70 -2.45
CA ALA A 487 -0.39 -30.32 -2.44
C ALA A 487 -1.24 -30.02 -1.20
N ALA A 488 -1.27 -28.75 -0.81
CA ALA A 488 -2.14 -28.23 0.23
C ALA A 488 -3.17 -27.30 -0.42
N CYS A 489 -4.42 -27.40 0.02
CA CYS A 489 -5.52 -26.56 -0.42
C CYS A 489 -6.16 -25.89 0.79
N LEU A 490 -6.30 -24.57 0.76
CA LEU A 490 -7.21 -23.87 1.67
C LEU A 490 -8.65 -24.22 1.28
N THR A 491 -9.43 -24.64 2.27
CA THR A 491 -10.85 -24.95 2.17
C THR A 491 -11.61 -24.21 3.28
N LEU A 492 -12.94 -24.21 3.23
CA LEU A 492 -13.75 -23.60 4.31
C LEU A 492 -13.56 -24.28 5.67
N ASP A 493 -13.10 -25.53 5.69
CA ASP A 493 -12.95 -26.35 6.90
C ASP A 493 -11.50 -26.37 7.43
N GLY A 494 -10.54 -25.84 6.67
CA GLY A 494 -9.12 -25.82 7.05
C GLY A 494 -8.16 -25.91 5.86
N VAL A 495 -6.97 -26.45 6.10
CA VAL A 495 -5.97 -26.75 5.06
C VAL A 495 -5.97 -28.25 4.82
N GLU A 496 -6.44 -28.69 3.66
CA GLU A 496 -6.39 -30.10 3.27
C GLU A 496 -5.09 -30.43 2.54
N VAL A 497 -4.39 -31.46 3.00
CA VAL A 497 -3.15 -31.96 2.38
C VAL A 497 -3.43 -33.23 1.60
N TRP A 498 -3.13 -33.21 0.31
CA TRP A 498 -3.41 -34.28 -0.64
C TRP A 498 -2.13 -34.89 -1.21
N SER A 499 -2.15 -36.20 -1.45
CA SER A 499 -1.13 -36.95 -2.18
C SER A 499 -1.61 -37.29 -3.58
N PHE A 500 -0.71 -37.06 -4.54
CA PHE A 500 -0.88 -37.31 -5.96
C PHE A 500 0.16 -38.33 -6.46
N ALA A 501 0.56 -39.27 -5.60
CA ALA A 501 1.41 -40.39 -5.97
C ALA A 501 0.76 -41.27 -7.05
N ASP A 502 -0.55 -41.51 -6.96
CA ASP A 502 -1.38 -41.91 -8.11
C ASP A 502 -2.35 -40.76 -8.46
N PRO A 503 -2.08 -39.98 -9.52
CA PRO A 503 -2.93 -38.85 -9.90
C PRO A 503 -4.37 -39.24 -10.28
N ARG A 504 -4.66 -40.52 -10.51
CA ARG A 504 -6.02 -41.01 -10.83
C ARG A 504 -6.82 -41.37 -9.57
N ASP A 505 -6.14 -41.52 -8.43
CA ASP A 505 -6.75 -41.82 -7.14
C ASP A 505 -6.08 -40.99 -6.04
N PRO A 506 -6.20 -39.64 -6.11
CA PRO A 506 -5.61 -38.75 -5.12
C PRO A 506 -6.14 -39.05 -3.71
N GLN A 507 -5.25 -39.07 -2.73
CA GLN A 507 -5.57 -39.42 -1.34
C GLN A 507 -5.40 -38.20 -0.43
N GLN A 508 -6.41 -37.89 0.39
CA GLN A 508 -6.26 -36.92 1.46
C GLN A 508 -5.38 -37.54 2.55
N VAL A 509 -4.27 -36.87 2.88
CA VAL A 509 -3.26 -37.34 3.82
C VAL A 509 -3.42 -36.67 5.18
N ASN A 510 -3.81 -35.40 5.20
CA ASN A 510 -3.93 -34.63 6.44
C ASN A 510 -4.96 -33.50 6.29
N VAL A 511 -5.46 -32.99 7.42
CA VAL A 511 -6.30 -31.79 7.50
C VAL A 511 -5.81 -30.96 8.69
N LEU A 512 -5.45 -29.71 8.44
CA LEU A 512 -4.89 -28.79 9.42
C LEU A 512 -5.82 -27.59 9.62
N SER A 513 -5.72 -26.91 10.76
CA SER A 513 -6.47 -25.67 10.98
C SER A 513 -5.88 -24.53 10.16
N ALA A 514 -6.72 -23.88 9.35
CA ALA A 514 -6.34 -22.68 8.58
C ALA A 514 -6.31 -21.41 9.44
N GLY A 515 -7.16 -21.32 10.47
CA GLY A 515 -7.45 -20.04 11.11
C GLY A 515 -8.11 -19.09 10.10
N ASP A 516 -7.65 -17.84 10.06
CA ASP A 516 -8.10 -16.82 9.11
C ASP A 516 -7.17 -16.69 7.89
N ALA A 517 -6.28 -17.67 7.68
CA ALA A 517 -5.33 -17.70 6.56
C ALA A 517 -6.07 -17.59 5.21
N ASP A 518 -5.69 -16.59 4.42
CA ASP A 518 -6.12 -16.44 3.03
C ASP A 518 -5.08 -16.99 2.04
N SER A 519 -3.90 -17.37 2.54
CA SER A 519 -2.79 -17.82 1.72
C SER A 519 -2.07 -19.03 2.30
N VAL A 520 -1.79 -20.02 1.45
CA VAL A 520 -0.95 -21.18 1.76
C VAL A 520 0.25 -21.23 0.82
N HIS A 521 1.44 -21.46 1.39
CA HIS A 521 2.68 -21.75 0.67
C HIS A 521 3.28 -23.07 1.17
N TRP A 522 3.97 -23.79 0.30
CA TRP A 522 4.66 -25.02 0.67
C TRP A 522 6.16 -24.85 0.48
N GLY A 523 6.89 -24.69 1.58
CA GLY A 523 8.33 -24.48 1.57
C GLY A 523 9.15 -25.75 1.76
N ALA A 524 10.45 -25.54 1.99
CA ALA A 524 11.41 -26.61 2.26
C ALA A 524 11.10 -27.34 3.58
N ASN A 525 11.66 -28.54 3.73
CA ASN A 525 11.51 -29.38 4.94
C ASN A 525 10.06 -29.73 5.30
N ASP A 526 9.20 -29.84 4.28
CA ASP A 526 7.79 -30.20 4.46
C ASP A 526 6.98 -29.22 5.33
N THR A 527 7.35 -27.94 5.31
CA THR A 527 6.66 -26.90 6.07
C THR A 527 5.67 -26.14 5.20
N LEU A 528 4.41 -26.10 5.63
CA LEU A 528 3.41 -25.17 5.15
C LEU A 528 3.57 -23.83 5.85
N VAL A 529 3.44 -22.75 5.09
CA VAL A 529 3.33 -21.40 5.63
C VAL A 529 1.91 -20.92 5.34
N LEU A 530 1.19 -20.56 6.40
CA LEU A 530 -0.12 -19.95 6.34
C LEU A 530 0.03 -18.47 6.67
N VAL A 531 -0.53 -17.61 5.82
CA VAL A 531 -0.44 -16.15 5.97
C VAL A 531 -1.84 -15.56 5.93
N ASP A 532 -2.09 -14.61 6.83
CA ASP A 532 -3.18 -13.64 6.76
C ASP A 532 -2.66 -12.24 7.09
N ALA A 533 -3.54 -11.24 7.07
CA ALA A 533 -3.21 -9.84 7.30
C ALA A 533 -2.54 -9.55 8.67
N ARG A 534 -2.73 -10.39 9.68
CA ARG A 534 -2.22 -10.19 11.05
C ARG A 534 -1.49 -11.41 11.60
N ARG A 535 -1.24 -12.46 10.80
CA ARG A 535 -0.63 -13.69 11.28
C ARG A 535 0.22 -14.39 10.23
N VAL A 536 1.34 -14.95 10.69
CA VAL A 536 2.16 -15.88 9.90
C VAL A 536 2.37 -17.14 10.74
N ARG A 537 2.00 -18.30 10.18
CA ARG A 537 2.10 -19.60 10.86
C ARG A 537 2.86 -20.62 10.01
N PHE A 538 3.75 -21.37 10.65
CA PHE A 538 4.58 -22.40 10.05
C PHE A 538 4.19 -23.76 10.63
N VAL A 539 3.77 -24.70 9.79
CA VAL A 539 3.26 -26.01 10.23
C VAL A 539 3.85 -27.13 9.39
N ARG A 540 4.30 -28.22 10.00
CA ARG A 540 4.74 -29.42 9.28
C ARG A 540 3.55 -30.08 8.58
N ALA A 541 3.59 -30.21 7.26
CA ALA A 541 2.49 -30.75 6.46
C ALA A 541 2.11 -32.19 6.87
N GLY A 542 3.12 -33.03 7.17
CA GLY A 542 2.93 -34.44 7.51
C GLY A 542 2.43 -34.70 8.93
N THR A 543 2.82 -33.89 9.92
CA THR A 543 2.53 -34.13 11.34
C THR A 543 1.53 -33.15 11.95
N GLY A 544 1.34 -31.98 11.33
CA GLY A 544 0.62 -30.85 11.93
C GLY A 544 1.37 -30.17 13.07
N GLU A 545 2.65 -30.51 13.29
CA GLU A 545 3.50 -29.86 14.29
C GLU A 545 3.70 -28.38 13.93
N GLU A 546 3.40 -27.50 14.88
CA GLU A 546 3.61 -26.07 14.75
C GLU A 546 5.10 -25.76 14.95
N VAL A 547 5.70 -25.17 13.92
CA VAL A 547 7.09 -24.72 13.92
C VAL A 547 7.19 -23.28 14.45
N GLY A 548 6.17 -22.46 14.20
CA GLY A 548 6.06 -21.10 14.71
C GLY A 548 4.70 -20.49 14.38
N ASP A 549 4.23 -19.59 15.24
CA ASP A 549 2.92 -18.94 15.12
C ASP A 549 3.02 -17.52 15.66
N PHE A 550 2.89 -16.55 14.76
CA PHE A 550 3.12 -15.14 15.08
C PHE A 550 1.88 -14.35 14.72
N THR A 551 1.21 -13.81 15.74
CA THR A 551 0.11 -12.85 15.56
C THR A 551 0.63 -11.45 15.86
N PHE A 552 0.53 -10.55 14.89
CA PHE A 552 0.98 -9.17 14.96
C PHE A 552 -0.11 -8.26 15.54
N LEU A 553 0.25 -7.00 15.79
CA LEU A 553 -0.67 -5.94 16.24
C LEU A 553 -1.35 -6.22 17.60
N ARG A 554 -0.73 -7.04 18.44
CA ARG A 554 -1.17 -7.24 19.83
C ARG A 554 -0.82 -6.00 20.66
N VAL A 555 -1.75 -5.59 21.51
CA VAL A 555 -1.56 -4.48 22.46
C VAL A 555 -1.77 -5.00 23.89
N PRO A 556 -0.73 -5.58 24.51
CA PRO A 556 -0.80 -6.02 25.89
C PRO A 556 -1.25 -4.92 26.87
N PRO A 557 -2.07 -5.25 27.87
CA PRO A 557 -2.58 -4.29 28.85
C PRO A 557 -1.54 -3.82 29.88
N ARG A 558 -0.41 -4.53 30.04
CA ARG A 558 0.66 -4.08 30.94
C ARG A 558 1.49 -2.95 30.32
N PRO A 559 2.13 -2.10 31.14
CA PRO A 559 3.00 -1.03 30.65
C PRO A 559 4.14 -1.58 29.79
N ARG A 560 4.62 -0.76 28.85
CA ARG A 560 5.78 -1.11 28.02
C ARG A 560 7.07 -1.07 28.85
N PRO A 561 8.14 -1.74 28.39
CA PRO A 561 9.44 -1.72 29.08
C PRO A 561 10.05 -0.31 29.18
N VAL A 562 9.66 0.56 28.25
CA VAL A 562 10.08 1.95 28.15
C VAL A 562 8.88 2.79 27.68
N GLU A 563 8.66 3.93 28.32
CA GLU A 563 7.58 4.89 28.07
C GLU A 563 8.22 6.29 27.92
N GLY A 564 7.79 7.09 26.94
CA GLY A 564 8.32 8.46 26.66
C GLY A 564 8.53 8.72 25.17
N ASP A 565 8.14 9.89 24.66
CA ASP A 565 8.04 10.16 23.21
C ASP A 565 9.35 9.92 22.45
N VAL A 566 10.49 10.42 22.96
CA VAL A 566 11.77 10.32 22.26
C VAL A 566 12.38 8.92 22.39
N LEU A 567 12.39 8.36 23.60
CA LEU A 567 13.03 7.08 23.85
C LEU A 567 12.20 5.91 23.29
N ALA A 568 10.87 5.99 23.36
CA ALA A 568 9.99 5.00 22.77
C ALA A 568 10.07 5.02 21.25
N ASP A 569 10.25 6.16 20.58
CA ASP A 569 10.43 6.20 19.13
C ASP A 569 11.76 5.56 18.71
N LEU A 570 12.86 5.91 19.38
CA LEU A 570 14.21 5.39 19.08
C LEU A 570 14.35 3.88 19.32
N LEU A 571 13.59 3.33 20.27
CA LEU A 571 13.64 1.91 20.64
C LEU A 571 12.37 1.13 20.30
N SER A 572 11.39 1.76 19.63
CA SER A 572 10.07 1.18 19.32
C SER A 572 10.19 -0.19 18.68
N ARG A 573 11.13 -0.32 17.73
CA ARG A 573 11.40 -1.54 16.96
C ARG A 573 12.09 -2.65 17.73
N GLN A 574 12.50 -2.39 18.97
CA GLN A 574 13.04 -3.38 19.87
C GLN A 574 11.95 -3.96 20.79
N ILE A 575 10.79 -3.30 20.90
CA ILE A 575 9.69 -3.63 21.79
C ILE A 575 8.66 -4.46 21.02
N PHE A 576 8.21 -5.56 21.61
CA PHE A 576 7.22 -6.45 21.01
C PHE A 576 6.32 -7.07 22.07
N ALA A 577 5.11 -7.44 21.66
CA ALA A 577 4.21 -8.23 22.51
C ALA A 577 4.76 -9.65 22.61
N LEU A 578 5.09 -10.09 23.83
CA LEU A 578 5.53 -11.45 24.07
C LEU A 578 4.34 -12.42 24.08
N ASP A 579 3.23 -11.95 24.66
CA ASP A 579 1.94 -12.64 24.76
C ASP A 579 0.80 -11.61 24.82
N ASP A 580 -0.41 -12.03 25.18
CA ASP A 580 -1.58 -11.15 25.28
C ASP A 580 -1.55 -10.20 26.49
N ASP A 581 -0.66 -10.45 27.46
CA ASP A 581 -0.60 -9.76 28.74
C ASP A 581 0.68 -8.91 28.92
N THR A 582 1.77 -9.26 28.23
CA THR A 582 3.11 -8.73 28.51
C THR A 582 3.87 -8.25 27.27
N TRP A 583 4.64 -7.18 27.47
CA TRP A 583 5.63 -6.69 26.52
C TRP A 583 7.02 -7.22 26.86
N ALA A 584 7.85 -7.39 25.83
CA ALA A 584 9.28 -7.67 25.95
C ALA A 584 10.08 -6.72 25.04
N MET A 585 11.39 -6.65 25.26
CA MET A 585 12.28 -5.78 24.49
C MET A 585 13.66 -6.40 24.30
N THR A 586 14.15 -6.47 23.06
CA THR A 586 15.51 -6.97 22.76
C THR A 586 16.54 -5.85 22.75
N LEU A 587 17.64 -6.00 23.48
CA LEU A 587 18.74 -5.03 23.54
C LEU A 587 20.06 -5.68 23.11
N LYS A 588 20.86 -4.97 22.33
CA LYS A 588 22.13 -5.49 21.83
C LYS A 588 23.16 -5.59 22.97
N PRO A 589 24.03 -6.61 22.94
CA PRO A 589 24.06 -7.69 21.95
C PRO A 589 23.15 -8.89 22.30
N ASP A 590 22.82 -9.10 23.57
CA ASP A 590 22.29 -10.36 24.11
C ASP A 590 21.35 -10.19 25.33
N VAL A 591 20.82 -8.98 25.54
CA VAL A 591 19.92 -8.67 26.67
C VAL A 591 18.48 -8.67 26.19
N VAL A 592 17.57 -9.14 27.05
CA VAL A 592 16.13 -9.00 26.84
C VAL A 592 15.51 -8.49 28.12
N ILE A 593 14.65 -7.47 28.00
CA ILE A 593 13.76 -7.08 29.09
C ILE A 593 12.47 -7.88 28.94
N ALA A 594 12.16 -8.71 29.93
CA ALA A 594 10.98 -9.56 29.97
C ALA A 594 10.69 -10.00 31.43
N PRO A 595 9.49 -10.54 31.72
CA PRO A 595 9.24 -11.19 33.00
C PRO A 595 10.26 -12.30 33.30
N ALA A 596 10.47 -12.57 34.59
CA ALA A 596 11.28 -13.71 35.00
C ALA A 596 10.63 -15.02 34.56
N ASP A 597 11.44 -16.03 34.26
CA ASP A 597 11.03 -17.37 33.83
C ASP A 597 10.35 -17.41 32.44
N SER A 598 10.55 -16.40 31.58
CA SER A 598 10.00 -16.33 30.21
C SER A 598 10.91 -16.94 29.12
N GLU A 599 11.90 -17.76 29.48
CA GLU A 599 12.90 -18.25 28.53
C GLU A 599 12.33 -19.12 27.41
N ASP A 600 11.28 -19.91 27.69
CA ASP A 600 10.65 -20.78 26.70
C ASP A 600 9.84 -19.95 25.68
N GLU A 601 9.09 -18.95 26.15
CA GLU A 601 8.36 -17.99 25.31
C GLU A 601 9.34 -17.18 24.45
N LEU A 602 10.44 -16.70 25.04
CA LEU A 602 11.49 -15.98 24.33
C LEU A 602 12.17 -16.86 23.27
N ASP A 603 12.49 -18.12 23.55
CA ASP A 603 13.04 -19.03 22.54
C ASP A 603 12.03 -19.30 21.42
N SER A 604 10.73 -19.20 21.70
CA SER A 604 9.64 -19.37 20.75
C SER A 604 9.45 -18.20 19.77
N VAL A 605 9.97 -17.02 20.09
CA VAL A 605 9.78 -15.80 19.26
C VAL A 605 11.07 -15.12 18.82
N LEU A 606 12.20 -15.47 19.45
CA LEU A 606 13.51 -14.91 19.13
C LEU A 606 14.38 -15.89 18.34
N ALA A 607 15.33 -15.34 17.59
CA ALA A 607 16.42 -16.08 16.97
C ALA A 607 17.69 -15.24 16.91
N TRP A 608 18.84 -15.91 16.97
CA TRP A 608 20.08 -15.35 16.48
C TRP A 608 20.07 -15.42 14.95
N ALA A 609 19.86 -14.29 14.29
CA ALA A 609 19.97 -14.16 12.85
C ALA A 609 21.46 -14.15 12.44
N VAL A 610 21.85 -15.13 11.63
CA VAL A 610 23.22 -15.25 11.10
C VAL A 610 23.20 -15.01 9.60
N GLY A 611 23.96 -13.99 9.16
CA GLY A 611 24.04 -13.60 7.75
C GLY A 611 22.66 -13.29 7.15
N HIS A 612 21.71 -12.81 7.97
CA HIS A 612 20.35 -12.43 7.58
C HIS A 612 19.49 -13.54 6.92
N ARG A 613 19.96 -14.79 6.92
CA ARG A 613 19.34 -15.91 6.18
C ARG A 613 19.10 -17.14 7.03
N HIS A 614 19.78 -17.25 8.17
CA HIS A 614 19.74 -18.45 9.00
C HIS A 614 19.37 -18.10 10.42
N ALA A 615 18.38 -18.83 10.95
CA ALA A 615 18.03 -18.72 12.36
C ALA A 615 18.92 -19.64 13.18
N TRP A 616 19.35 -19.14 14.33
CA TRP A 616 20.09 -19.92 15.30
C TRP A 616 19.36 -19.87 16.66
N PRO A 617 19.06 -21.02 17.29
CA PRO A 617 18.26 -21.06 18.51
C PRO A 617 18.81 -20.19 19.64
N VAL A 618 17.95 -19.46 20.34
CA VAL A 618 18.39 -18.54 21.39
C VAL A 618 18.79 -19.30 22.65
N ARG A 619 18.10 -20.40 22.98
CA ARG A 619 18.45 -21.29 24.09
C ARG A 619 19.87 -21.87 24.03
N TRP A 620 20.48 -21.89 22.83
CA TRP A 620 21.88 -22.30 22.65
C TRP A 620 22.89 -21.21 23.04
N GLY A 621 22.46 -19.95 23.18
CA GLY A 621 23.23 -18.79 23.62
C GLY A 621 22.97 -18.40 25.07
N GLY A 622 23.80 -17.53 25.64
CA GLY A 622 23.63 -16.97 26.99
C GLY A 622 22.76 -15.73 27.03
N LEU A 623 21.44 -15.87 26.86
CA LEU A 623 20.52 -14.74 26.94
C LEU A 623 20.51 -14.15 28.36
N ARG A 624 20.63 -12.82 28.48
CA ARG A 624 20.53 -12.11 29.76
C ARG A 624 19.14 -11.48 29.89
N VAL A 625 18.23 -12.17 30.58
CA VAL A 625 16.89 -11.65 30.87
C VAL A 625 16.94 -10.71 32.08
N LEU A 626 16.48 -9.49 31.90
CA LEU A 626 16.47 -8.43 32.92
C LEU A 626 15.03 -7.96 33.15
N PRO A 627 14.70 -7.50 34.37
CA PRO A 627 13.32 -7.16 34.72
C PRO A 627 12.83 -5.84 34.14
N ASP A 628 13.73 -4.88 33.87
CA ASP A 628 13.38 -3.54 33.42
C ASP A 628 14.55 -2.82 32.72
N ALA A 629 14.24 -1.68 32.09
CA ALA A 629 15.21 -0.85 31.36
C ALA A 629 16.30 -0.25 32.25
N ARG A 630 16.05 -0.03 33.55
CA ARG A 630 17.07 0.49 34.47
C ARG A 630 18.10 -0.59 34.80
N ALA A 631 17.67 -1.83 35.02
CA ALA A 631 18.55 -2.96 35.19
C ALA A 631 19.42 -3.17 33.94
N ALA A 632 18.85 -2.98 32.75
CA ALA A 632 19.59 -3.02 31.48
C ALA A 632 20.61 -1.88 31.37
N ALA A 633 20.23 -0.64 31.64
CA ALA A 633 21.10 0.53 31.63
C ALA A 633 22.34 0.39 32.54
N ALA A 634 22.19 -0.33 33.66
CA ALA A 634 23.27 -0.57 34.62
C ALA A 634 24.33 -1.59 34.16
N VAL A 635 24.00 -2.46 33.19
CA VAL A 635 24.86 -3.60 32.79
C VAL A 635 25.22 -3.61 31.30
N LEU A 636 24.60 -2.75 30.49
CA LEU A 636 24.87 -2.61 29.07
C LEU A 636 25.90 -1.52 28.80
N ASP A 637 26.98 -1.94 28.15
CA ASP A 637 28.02 -1.05 27.59
C ASP A 637 27.83 -0.85 26.05
N SER A 638 26.63 -1.14 25.54
CA SER A 638 26.26 -0.94 24.13
C SER A 638 25.63 0.44 23.91
N GLU A 639 25.43 0.81 22.64
CA GLU A 639 24.70 2.02 22.23
C GLU A 639 23.29 2.07 22.83
N ASP A 640 22.59 0.93 22.88
CA ASP A 640 21.27 0.84 23.55
C ASP A 640 21.40 1.16 25.05
N GLY A 641 22.45 0.69 25.72
CA GLY A 641 22.73 1.00 27.12
C GLY A 641 23.09 2.48 27.35
N GLU A 642 23.82 3.11 26.43
CA GLU A 642 24.08 4.55 26.45
C GLU A 642 22.79 5.36 26.25
N LEU A 643 21.90 4.91 25.36
CA LEU A 643 20.60 5.54 25.14
C LEU A 643 19.75 5.49 26.41
N LEU A 644 19.60 4.30 27.02
CA LEU A 644 18.82 4.14 28.25
C LEU A 644 19.39 4.97 29.42
N ARG A 645 20.71 5.12 29.52
CA ARG A 645 21.35 5.98 30.53
C ARG A 645 21.14 7.47 30.25
N THR A 646 21.10 7.86 28.98
CA THR A 646 20.88 9.26 28.57
C THR A 646 19.48 9.74 28.96
N PHE A 647 18.49 8.84 28.88
CA PHE A 647 17.08 9.11 29.18
C PHE A 647 16.61 8.47 30.50
N GLU A 648 17.51 8.31 31.48
CA GLU A 648 17.19 7.66 32.77
C GLU A 648 16.07 8.39 33.55
N GLU A 649 15.89 9.69 33.32
CA GLU A 649 14.81 10.49 33.92
C GLU A 649 13.42 10.14 33.35
N GLU A 650 13.32 9.76 32.06
CA GLU A 650 12.06 9.37 31.41
C GLU A 650 11.59 7.97 31.86
N LEU A 651 12.51 7.12 32.33
CA LEU A 651 12.20 5.81 32.93
C LEU A 651 11.45 5.90 34.28
N GLN A 652 11.09 7.11 34.76
CA GLN A 652 10.55 7.34 36.11
C GLN A 652 9.04 7.60 36.20
N GLU A 653 8.31 7.74 35.11
CA GLU A 653 6.88 8.10 35.19
C GLU A 653 5.95 6.89 35.03
N PRO A 654 5.34 6.37 36.12
CA PRO A 654 4.10 5.63 35.96
C PRO A 654 3.04 6.61 35.44
N VAL A 655 2.46 6.29 34.29
CA VAL A 655 1.29 6.98 33.74
C VAL A 655 0.28 7.12 34.88
N ALA A 656 -0.02 8.37 35.25
CA ALA A 656 -1.05 8.66 36.22
C ALA A 656 -2.36 8.01 35.74
N ASP A 657 -3.09 7.37 36.66
CA ASP A 657 -4.44 6.87 36.39
C ASP A 657 -5.21 7.95 35.59
N PRO A 658 -5.68 7.66 34.36
CA PRO A 658 -6.28 8.69 33.54
C PRO A 658 -7.45 9.28 34.32
N ALA A 659 -7.52 10.63 34.34
CA ALA A 659 -8.68 11.32 34.84
C ALA A 659 -9.95 10.75 34.17
N GLU A 660 -11.07 10.73 34.90
CA GLU A 660 -12.37 10.22 34.41
C GLU A 660 -12.70 10.83 33.04
N TRP A 661 -12.63 10.02 31.97
CA TRP A 661 -12.89 10.39 30.58
C TRP A 661 -14.13 9.64 30.07
N PRO A 662 -15.05 10.25 29.30
CA PRO A 662 -14.98 11.57 28.67
C PRO A 662 -15.20 12.77 29.61
N PRO A 663 -14.63 13.96 29.27
CA PRO A 663 -14.83 15.18 30.06
C PRO A 663 -16.30 15.61 30.07
N ALA A 664 -16.69 16.50 30.99
CA ALA A 664 -18.06 17.02 31.00
C ALA A 664 -18.38 17.75 29.68
N ASN A 665 -19.46 17.34 28.99
CA ASN A 665 -19.88 17.92 27.70
C ASN A 665 -20.44 19.35 27.84
N THR A 666 -19.54 20.33 27.95
CA THR A 666 -19.84 21.75 28.16
C THR A 666 -19.61 22.60 26.91
N ALA A 667 -18.77 22.12 26.00
CA ALA A 667 -18.47 22.77 24.74
C ALA A 667 -19.63 22.68 23.74
N GLY A 668 -19.74 23.69 22.87
CA GLY A 668 -20.75 23.74 21.81
C GLY A 668 -20.15 23.83 20.41
N LEU A 669 -21.00 23.68 19.39
CA LEU A 669 -20.63 23.83 17.98
C LEU A 669 -19.85 25.12 17.69
N GLY A 670 -20.18 26.23 18.37
CA GLY A 670 -19.47 27.50 18.17
C GLY A 670 -17.97 27.44 18.44
N GLU A 671 -17.55 26.69 19.47
CA GLU A 671 -16.13 26.50 19.79
C GLU A 671 -15.45 25.59 18.77
N LEU A 672 -16.15 24.55 18.29
CA LEU A 672 -15.64 23.68 17.24
C LEU A 672 -15.40 24.45 15.92
N TYR A 673 -16.31 25.35 15.52
CA TYR A 673 -16.09 26.24 14.37
C TYR A 673 -14.86 27.13 14.54
N GLU A 674 -14.65 27.67 15.74
CA GLU A 674 -13.49 28.53 16.00
C GLU A 674 -12.18 27.74 16.01
N VAL A 675 -12.17 26.52 16.55
CA VAL A 675 -11.01 25.63 16.48
C VAL A 675 -10.69 25.23 15.04
N ALA A 676 -11.69 24.79 14.26
CA ALA A 676 -11.49 24.46 12.84
C ALA A 676 -10.95 25.67 12.05
N ARG A 677 -11.50 26.87 12.29
CA ARG A 677 -11.02 28.12 11.68
C ARG A 677 -9.57 28.40 12.07
N ARG A 678 -9.24 28.32 13.36
CA ARG A 678 -7.90 28.58 13.90
C ARG A 678 -6.87 27.62 13.31
N CYS A 679 -7.20 26.33 13.23
CA CYS A 679 -6.36 25.30 12.62
C CYS A 679 -6.16 25.56 11.12
N ALA A 680 -7.21 25.96 10.39
CA ALA A 680 -7.08 26.26 8.97
C ALA A 680 -6.16 27.47 8.69
N VAL A 681 -6.27 28.54 9.49
CA VAL A 681 -5.49 29.78 9.27
C VAL A 681 -4.06 29.73 9.81
N SER A 682 -3.68 28.69 10.56
CA SER A 682 -2.31 28.53 11.04
C SER A 682 -1.36 27.95 9.98
N HIS A 683 -1.91 27.31 8.94
CA HIS A 683 -1.13 26.70 7.85
C HIS A 683 -0.59 27.73 6.86
N ASP A 684 0.52 27.39 6.19
CA ASP A 684 1.07 28.17 5.08
C ASP A 684 0.09 28.22 3.88
N PRO A 685 -0.42 29.42 3.51
CA PRO A 685 -1.30 29.58 2.36
C PRO A 685 -0.68 29.19 1.02
N ASP A 686 0.65 29.28 0.87
CA ASP A 686 1.32 28.94 -0.39
C ASP A 686 1.31 27.42 -0.64
N ARG A 687 1.24 26.62 0.44
CA ARG A 687 1.19 25.15 0.39
C ARG A 687 -0.25 24.62 0.43
N TRP A 688 -1.10 25.19 1.29
CA TRP A 688 -2.43 24.64 1.61
C TRP A 688 -3.61 25.53 1.23
N GLY A 689 -3.37 26.64 0.50
CA GLY A 689 -4.39 27.64 0.18
C GLY A 689 -5.68 27.08 -0.41
N PHE A 690 -5.57 26.09 -1.30
CA PHE A 690 -6.72 25.40 -1.88
C PHE A 690 -7.57 24.64 -0.84
N ALA A 691 -6.94 23.83 0.02
CA ALA A 691 -7.63 23.04 1.04
C ALA A 691 -8.27 23.94 2.12
N ILE A 692 -7.57 25.01 2.51
CA ILE A 692 -8.06 26.04 3.43
C ILE A 692 -9.29 26.73 2.83
N GLY A 693 -9.20 27.20 1.59
CA GLY A 693 -10.29 27.89 0.89
C GLY A 693 -11.53 27.03 0.75
N ARG A 694 -11.37 25.77 0.29
CA ARG A 694 -12.46 24.80 0.14
C ARG A 694 -13.21 24.57 1.47
N ASN A 695 -12.49 24.22 2.54
CA ASN A 695 -13.09 23.88 3.82
C ASN A 695 -13.70 25.08 4.56
N LEU A 696 -13.07 26.25 4.50
CA LEU A 696 -13.61 27.47 5.11
C LEU A 696 -14.85 28.01 4.36
N ARG A 697 -14.84 27.98 3.02
CA ARG A 697 -16.03 28.32 2.21
C ARG A 697 -17.20 27.41 2.55
N ALA A 698 -16.91 26.12 2.65
CA ALA A 698 -17.85 25.11 3.06
C ALA A 698 -18.42 25.41 4.47
N ALA A 699 -17.56 25.56 5.48
CA ALA A 699 -17.99 25.85 6.84
C ALA A 699 -18.79 27.17 6.92
N ALA A 700 -18.43 28.18 6.14
CA ALA A 700 -19.13 29.46 6.08
C ALA A 700 -20.58 29.30 5.56
N ARG A 701 -20.82 28.49 4.51
CA ARG A 701 -22.17 28.18 4.02
C ARG A 701 -23.01 27.51 5.10
N LEU A 702 -22.45 26.53 5.81
CA LEU A 702 -23.13 25.83 6.91
C LEU A 702 -23.52 26.81 8.03
N ARG A 703 -22.55 27.58 8.48
CA ARG A 703 -22.69 28.56 9.56
C ARG A 703 -23.70 29.65 9.21
N ALA A 704 -23.79 30.03 7.93
CA ALA A 704 -24.78 30.96 7.41
C ALA A 704 -26.21 30.35 7.45
N ARG A 705 -26.38 29.09 7.02
CA ARG A 705 -27.69 28.39 7.05
C ARG A 705 -28.20 28.14 8.47
N HIS A 706 -27.32 27.97 9.45
CA HIS A 706 -27.67 27.89 10.88
C HIS A 706 -28.03 29.23 11.51
N GLY A 707 -27.89 30.30 10.75
CA GLY A 707 -28.31 31.60 11.19
C GLY A 707 -27.30 32.29 12.12
N THR A 708 -26.03 32.27 11.79
CA THR A 708 -25.00 33.01 12.52
C THR A 708 -24.17 33.89 11.58
N PRO A 709 -24.66 35.10 11.23
CA PRO A 709 -24.02 35.97 10.24
C PRO A 709 -22.57 36.30 10.53
N GLU A 710 -22.28 36.68 11.78
CA GLU A 710 -20.96 37.10 12.21
C GLU A 710 -19.97 35.94 12.15
N GLY A 711 -20.40 34.74 12.54
CA GLY A 711 -19.58 33.52 12.48
C GLY A 711 -19.27 33.08 11.04
N ALA A 712 -20.25 33.18 10.13
CA ALA A 712 -20.03 32.86 8.73
C ALA A 712 -19.07 33.85 8.05
N LEU A 713 -19.19 35.14 8.35
CA LEU A 713 -18.26 36.16 7.84
C LEU A 713 -16.84 35.97 8.38
N ALA A 714 -16.69 35.60 9.65
CA ALA A 714 -15.38 35.31 10.25
C ALA A 714 -14.66 34.13 9.58
N LEU A 715 -15.40 33.12 9.09
CA LEU A 715 -14.83 32.01 8.32
C LEU A 715 -14.35 32.48 6.94
N VAL A 716 -15.12 33.33 6.26
CA VAL A 716 -14.71 33.96 4.98
C VAL A 716 -13.46 34.83 5.14
N ASP A 717 -13.29 35.49 6.29
CA ASP A 717 -12.12 36.32 6.59
C ASP A 717 -10.82 35.50 6.72
N GLY A 718 -10.92 34.20 6.99
CA GLY A 718 -9.78 33.28 7.07
C GLY A 718 -9.30 32.72 5.72
N ILE A 719 -10.04 32.97 4.62
CA ILE A 719 -9.69 32.44 3.30
C ILE A 719 -8.54 33.26 2.67
N PRO A 720 -7.43 32.62 2.27
CA PRO A 720 -6.26 33.34 1.75
C PRO A 720 -6.43 33.77 0.29
N ASP A 721 -7.01 32.91 -0.57
CA ASP A 721 -7.16 33.20 -2.00
C ASP A 721 -8.27 34.23 -2.24
N PRO A 722 -7.98 35.37 -2.90
CA PRO A 722 -8.99 36.36 -3.25
C PRO A 722 -10.17 35.84 -4.08
N MET A 723 -9.97 34.83 -4.93
CA MET A 723 -11.00 34.19 -5.75
C MET A 723 -11.96 33.37 -4.89
N ASP A 724 -11.44 32.57 -3.98
CA ASP A 724 -12.25 31.81 -3.02
C ASP A 724 -13.00 32.74 -2.06
N VAL A 725 -12.43 33.89 -1.70
CA VAL A 725 -13.14 34.93 -0.94
C VAL A 725 -14.33 35.47 -1.73
N ILE A 726 -14.20 35.72 -3.04
CA ILE A 726 -15.31 36.17 -3.89
C ILE A 726 -16.41 35.12 -3.89
N ALA A 727 -16.06 33.86 -4.11
CA ALA A 727 -17.01 32.76 -4.18
C ALA A 727 -17.73 32.55 -2.84
N ALA A 728 -16.98 32.43 -1.73
CA ALA A 728 -17.51 32.20 -0.39
C ALA A 728 -18.39 33.36 0.10
N ALA A 729 -17.95 34.61 -0.07
CA ALA A 729 -18.74 35.78 0.31
C ALA A 729 -20.04 35.89 -0.51
N SER A 730 -19.99 35.52 -1.80
CA SER A 730 -21.16 35.50 -2.67
C SER A 730 -22.17 34.43 -2.24
N ASP A 731 -21.71 33.23 -1.90
CA ASP A 731 -22.59 32.14 -1.46
C ASP A 731 -23.35 32.49 -0.18
N ILE A 732 -22.65 33.01 0.84
CA ILE A 732 -23.31 33.39 2.09
C ILE A 732 -24.22 34.60 1.89
N ALA A 733 -23.92 35.51 0.94
CA ALA A 733 -24.81 36.62 0.60
C ALA A 733 -26.15 36.12 0.05
N VAL A 734 -26.11 35.11 -0.83
CA VAL A 734 -27.33 34.46 -1.36
C VAL A 734 -28.11 33.79 -0.23
N ILE A 735 -27.43 33.01 0.63
CA ILE A 735 -28.06 32.33 1.77
C ILE A 735 -28.75 33.35 2.70
N PHE A 736 -28.08 34.44 3.06
CA PHE A 736 -28.66 35.50 3.91
C PHE A 736 -29.82 36.22 3.24
N ALA A 737 -29.71 36.54 1.95
CA ALA A 737 -30.79 37.18 1.21
C ALA A 737 -32.06 36.32 1.23
N ARG A 738 -31.92 34.99 1.04
CA ARG A 738 -33.03 34.03 1.11
C ARG A 738 -33.61 33.90 2.52
N ALA A 739 -32.77 33.95 3.54
CA ALA A 739 -33.18 33.93 4.94
C ALA A 739 -33.86 35.25 5.40
N GLY A 740 -33.90 36.28 4.54
CA GLY A 740 -34.47 37.59 4.85
C GLY A 740 -33.53 38.53 5.61
N TRP A 741 -32.22 38.22 5.63
CA TRP A 741 -31.21 38.94 6.40
C TRP A 741 -30.49 39.96 5.53
N ALA A 742 -31.20 41.06 5.26
CA ALA A 742 -30.79 42.04 4.26
C ALA A 742 -29.45 42.76 4.59
N ASP A 743 -29.18 43.06 5.86
CA ASP A 743 -27.93 43.73 6.26
C ASP A 743 -26.71 42.80 6.15
N PRO A 744 -26.73 41.56 6.70
CA PRO A 744 -25.70 40.57 6.43
C PRO A 744 -25.47 40.26 4.95
N ALA A 745 -26.55 40.12 4.17
CA ALA A 745 -26.47 39.87 2.73
C ALA A 745 -25.72 41.01 2.00
N ARG A 746 -26.05 42.27 2.32
CA ARG A 746 -25.34 43.44 1.79
C ARG A 746 -23.87 43.46 2.17
N ALA A 747 -23.54 43.14 3.42
CA ALA A 747 -22.16 43.14 3.91
C ALA A 747 -21.31 42.07 3.19
N ALA A 748 -21.84 40.85 3.06
CA ALA A 748 -21.19 39.77 2.33
C ALA A 748 -21.03 40.10 0.84
N TYR A 749 -22.08 40.63 0.18
CA TYR A 749 -22.01 41.06 -1.22
C TYR A 749 -20.97 42.16 -1.44
N ALA A 750 -20.92 43.18 -0.57
CA ALA A 750 -19.93 44.26 -0.66
C ALA A 750 -18.49 43.73 -0.55
N ARG A 751 -18.28 42.68 0.25
CA ARG A 751 -16.97 42.01 0.36
C ARG A 751 -16.58 41.33 -0.94
N ALA A 752 -17.49 40.57 -1.55
CA ALA A 752 -17.27 39.97 -2.88
C ALA A 752 -17.02 41.03 -3.96
N GLU A 753 -17.88 42.05 -4.04
CA GLU A 753 -17.82 43.12 -5.05
C GLU A 753 -16.49 43.90 -4.98
N SER A 754 -16.01 44.21 -3.78
CA SER A 754 -14.74 44.90 -3.59
C SER A 754 -13.55 44.12 -4.16
N ARG A 755 -13.57 42.78 -4.05
CA ARG A 755 -12.51 41.89 -4.54
C ARG A 755 -12.60 41.66 -6.04
N VAL A 756 -13.81 41.58 -6.60
CA VAL A 756 -14.03 41.56 -8.05
C VAL A 756 -13.46 42.82 -8.70
N VAL A 757 -13.65 44.00 -8.10
CA VAL A 757 -13.08 45.25 -8.59
C VAL A 757 -11.54 45.24 -8.52
N GLN A 758 -10.96 44.65 -7.47
CA GLN A 758 -9.49 44.53 -7.32
C GLN A 758 -8.87 43.50 -8.27
N ALA A 759 -9.62 42.48 -8.67
CA ALA A 759 -9.18 41.42 -9.58
C ALA A 759 -9.20 41.83 -11.07
N ALA A 760 -9.58 43.07 -11.39
CA ALA A 760 -9.80 43.56 -12.75
C ALA A 760 -8.66 43.19 -13.73
N GLY A 761 -8.95 42.28 -14.66
CA GLY A 761 -8.04 41.80 -15.70
C GLY A 761 -7.59 40.34 -15.56
N LYS A 762 -7.84 39.68 -14.42
CA LYS A 762 -7.63 38.22 -14.28
C LYS A 762 -8.89 37.46 -14.70
N PRO A 763 -8.77 36.37 -15.50
CA PRO A 763 -9.91 35.51 -15.78
C PRO A 763 -10.40 34.83 -14.49
N MET A 764 -11.72 34.79 -14.30
CA MET A 764 -12.35 33.98 -13.25
C MET A 764 -12.74 32.62 -13.79
N ASN A 765 -12.68 31.59 -12.92
CA ASN A 765 -13.21 30.27 -13.23
C ASN A 765 -14.75 30.26 -13.20
N ALA A 766 -15.34 29.19 -13.73
CA ALA A 766 -16.78 29.03 -13.84
C ALA A 766 -17.50 29.12 -12.48
N ASP A 767 -17.00 28.40 -11.46
CA ASP A 767 -17.56 28.37 -10.11
C ASP A 767 -17.62 29.78 -9.47
N THR A 768 -16.49 30.48 -9.35
CA THR A 768 -16.42 31.82 -8.73
C THR A 768 -17.32 32.82 -9.45
N ALA A 769 -17.32 32.79 -10.79
CA ALA A 769 -18.16 33.67 -11.59
C ALA A 769 -19.65 33.38 -11.38
N SER A 770 -20.03 32.11 -11.25
CA SER A 770 -21.42 31.70 -11.02
C SER A 770 -21.91 32.08 -9.61
N SER A 771 -21.10 31.89 -8.58
CA SER A 771 -21.39 32.33 -7.21
C SER A 771 -21.62 33.85 -7.18
N PHE A 772 -20.75 34.63 -7.82
CA PHE A 772 -20.92 36.08 -7.90
C PHE A 772 -22.16 36.51 -8.70
N ALA A 773 -22.49 35.79 -9.77
CA ALA A 773 -23.72 36.00 -10.53
C ALA A 773 -24.98 35.76 -9.67
N ALA A 774 -24.97 34.70 -8.87
CA ALA A 774 -26.04 34.37 -7.94
C ALA A 774 -26.21 35.46 -6.87
N ALA A 775 -25.11 35.99 -6.33
CA ALA A 775 -25.15 37.10 -5.38
C ALA A 775 -25.68 38.40 -6.03
N CYS A 776 -25.28 38.72 -7.26
CA CYS A 776 -25.85 39.84 -8.02
C CYS A 776 -27.37 39.69 -8.20
N GLN A 777 -27.84 38.48 -8.50
CA GLN A 777 -29.26 38.16 -8.64
C GLN A 777 -30.00 38.35 -7.31
N ALA A 778 -29.46 37.80 -6.21
CA ALA A 778 -30.02 37.93 -4.86
C ALA A 778 -30.10 39.39 -4.38
N MET A 779 -29.16 40.23 -4.82
CA MET A 779 -29.13 41.67 -4.54
C MET A 779 -30.01 42.52 -5.48
N GLY A 780 -30.71 41.89 -6.44
CA GLY A 780 -31.62 42.57 -7.36
C GLY A 780 -30.96 43.18 -8.61
N ASN A 781 -29.69 42.86 -8.90
CA ASN A 781 -28.97 43.31 -10.09
C ASN A 781 -29.05 42.27 -11.23
N ALA A 782 -30.24 42.13 -11.81
CA ALA A 782 -30.52 41.11 -12.84
C ALA A 782 -29.65 41.25 -14.10
N ARG A 783 -29.23 42.47 -14.45
CA ARG A 783 -28.36 42.71 -15.62
C ARG A 783 -26.96 42.15 -15.39
N ALA A 784 -26.33 42.50 -14.25
CA ALA A 784 -25.01 41.99 -13.92
C ALA A 784 -25.03 40.46 -13.71
N ALA A 785 -26.08 39.93 -13.07
CA ALA A 785 -26.27 38.50 -12.93
C ALA A 785 -26.31 37.78 -14.29
N GLY A 786 -27.06 38.31 -15.27
CA GLY A 786 -27.12 37.74 -16.62
C GLY A 786 -25.81 37.83 -17.40
N ASP A 787 -24.99 38.86 -17.17
CA ASP A 787 -23.67 38.98 -17.79
C ASP A 787 -22.69 37.96 -17.18
N TRP A 788 -22.69 37.82 -15.85
CA TRP A 788 -21.80 36.87 -15.15
C TRP A 788 -22.18 35.41 -15.35
N PHE A 789 -23.47 35.05 -15.39
CA PHE A 789 -23.86 33.67 -15.72
C PHE A 789 -23.46 33.28 -17.15
N ARG A 790 -23.52 34.22 -18.10
CA ARG A 790 -23.02 33.98 -19.47
C ARG A 790 -21.51 33.79 -19.50
N TYR A 791 -20.78 34.57 -18.72
CA TYR A 791 -19.34 34.40 -18.54
C TYR A 791 -19.01 33.03 -17.94
N ALA A 792 -19.67 32.67 -16.82
CA ALA A 792 -19.46 31.40 -16.13
C ALA A 792 -19.69 30.21 -17.06
N ARG A 793 -20.79 30.21 -17.82
CA ARG A 793 -21.07 29.15 -18.81
C ARG A 793 -20.02 29.06 -19.92
N ALA A 794 -19.47 30.20 -20.36
CA ALA A 794 -18.42 30.20 -21.37
C ALA A 794 -17.07 29.71 -20.82
N ALA A 795 -16.83 29.83 -19.51
CA ALA A 795 -15.61 29.35 -18.87
C ALA A 795 -15.56 27.82 -18.75
N ILE A 796 -16.72 27.16 -18.60
CA ILE A 796 -16.82 25.69 -18.43
C ILE A 796 -16.07 24.90 -19.52
N THR A 797 -16.09 25.34 -20.78
CA THR A 797 -15.53 24.57 -21.91
C THR A 797 -14.02 24.71 -22.10
N VAL A 798 -13.36 25.55 -21.29
CA VAL A 798 -11.94 25.89 -21.41
C VAL A 798 -11.12 25.28 -20.25
N GLU A 799 -11.80 24.76 -19.22
CA GLU A 799 -11.18 24.23 -18.01
C GLU A 799 -10.98 22.71 -18.07
N PRO A 800 -9.96 22.16 -17.37
CA PRO A 800 -9.60 20.74 -17.45
C PRO A 800 -10.65 19.80 -16.83
N ASN A 801 -11.57 20.31 -15.99
CA ASN A 801 -12.62 19.53 -15.34
C ASN A 801 -14.02 20.13 -15.59
N PRO A 802 -14.54 20.04 -16.83
CA PRO A 802 -15.76 20.72 -17.23
C PRO A 802 -17.00 20.27 -16.45
N TRP A 803 -17.02 19.09 -15.83
CA TRP A 803 -18.20 18.57 -15.14
C TRP A 803 -18.38 19.13 -13.72
N GLU A 804 -17.32 19.21 -12.92
CA GLU A 804 -17.37 19.89 -11.61
C GLU A 804 -17.81 21.34 -11.75
N ASP A 805 -17.31 22.03 -12.78
CA ASP A 805 -17.71 23.38 -13.13
C ASP A 805 -19.19 23.47 -13.58
N HIS A 806 -19.70 22.46 -14.29
CA HIS A 806 -21.13 22.38 -14.61
C HIS A 806 -21.98 22.30 -13.32
N LEU A 807 -21.61 21.44 -12.37
CA LEU A 807 -22.34 21.28 -11.10
C LEU A 807 -22.27 22.55 -10.25
N ALA A 808 -21.11 23.20 -10.16
CA ALA A 808 -20.94 24.45 -9.43
C ALA A 808 -21.83 25.58 -9.99
N VAL A 809 -21.90 25.71 -11.32
CA VAL A 809 -22.75 26.71 -11.98
C VAL A 809 -24.24 26.39 -11.78
N LEU A 810 -24.62 25.11 -11.89
CA LEU A 810 -25.99 24.64 -11.60
C LEU A 810 -26.39 24.99 -10.17
N HIS A 811 -25.54 24.68 -9.19
CA HIS A 811 -25.77 24.97 -7.78
C HIS A 811 -26.06 26.46 -7.56
N SER A 812 -25.21 27.34 -8.07
CA SER A 812 -25.37 28.80 -7.96
C SER A 812 -26.66 29.32 -8.59
N MET A 813 -27.06 28.79 -9.75
CA MET A 813 -28.32 29.14 -10.41
C MET A 813 -29.54 28.70 -9.59
N LEU A 814 -29.53 27.48 -9.04
CA LEU A 814 -30.60 26.99 -8.17
C LEU A 814 -30.68 27.82 -6.89
N GLU A 815 -29.55 28.12 -6.25
CA GLU A 815 -29.52 28.90 -5.02
C GLU A 815 -30.14 30.29 -5.19
N CYS A 816 -29.98 30.96 -6.32
CA CYS A 816 -30.62 32.27 -6.57
C CYS A 816 -32.01 32.19 -7.26
N GLY A 817 -32.59 30.99 -7.39
CA GLY A 817 -33.94 30.79 -7.95
C GLY A 817 -34.03 30.89 -9.48
N ARG A 818 -32.92 30.62 -10.19
CA ARG A 818 -32.84 30.55 -11.66
C ARG A 818 -32.94 29.11 -12.15
N ASP A 819 -34.00 28.43 -11.69
CA ASP A 819 -34.37 27.07 -12.07
C ASP A 819 -34.54 26.88 -13.59
N ASP A 820 -34.86 27.95 -14.32
CA ASP A 820 -34.92 28.00 -15.77
C ASP A 820 -33.54 27.77 -16.40
N LEU A 821 -32.53 28.52 -15.97
CA LEU A 821 -31.17 28.41 -16.49
C LEU A 821 -30.49 27.13 -16.03
N ALA A 822 -30.77 26.68 -14.80
CA ALA A 822 -30.24 25.42 -14.31
C ALA A 822 -30.70 24.24 -15.17
N ARG A 823 -31.98 24.19 -15.56
CA ARG A 823 -32.48 23.13 -16.47
C ARG A 823 -31.93 23.26 -17.89
N GLU A 824 -31.64 24.47 -18.38
CA GLU A 824 -30.96 24.66 -19.67
C GLU A 824 -29.55 24.08 -19.68
N ILE A 825 -28.80 24.24 -18.59
CA ILE A 825 -27.47 23.65 -18.44
C ILE A 825 -27.56 22.13 -18.27
N LEU A 826 -28.49 21.63 -17.44
CA LEU A 826 -28.69 20.20 -17.26
C LEU A 826 -29.08 19.47 -18.57
N ALA A 827 -29.78 20.17 -19.47
CA ALA A 827 -30.13 19.66 -20.80
C ALA A 827 -28.95 19.71 -21.80
N ASP A 828 -27.93 20.54 -21.54
CA ASP A 828 -26.71 20.63 -22.34
C ASP A 828 -25.79 19.45 -22.00
N ARG A 829 -25.85 18.40 -22.83
CA ARG A 829 -25.05 17.17 -22.63
C ARG A 829 -23.57 17.33 -22.95
N ASN A 830 -23.13 18.50 -23.42
CA ASN A 830 -21.72 18.74 -23.71
C ASN A 830 -20.95 18.94 -22.40
N GLY A 831 -19.96 18.08 -22.12
CA GLY A 831 -19.20 18.11 -20.87
C GLY A 831 -19.73 17.18 -19.78
N HIS A 832 -20.79 16.42 -20.06
CA HIS A 832 -21.18 15.26 -19.25
C HIS A 832 -20.15 14.14 -19.44
N PRO A 833 -19.54 13.57 -18.39
CA PRO A 833 -18.56 12.50 -18.57
C PRO A 833 -19.21 11.23 -19.19
N ALA A 834 -18.40 10.31 -19.69
CA ALA A 834 -18.91 9.17 -20.45
C ALA A 834 -19.24 7.93 -19.60
N VAL A 835 -18.67 7.76 -18.39
CA VAL A 835 -18.76 6.49 -17.63
C VAL A 835 -18.60 6.69 -16.11
N ASP A 836 -19.23 5.79 -15.33
CA ASP A 836 -19.12 5.46 -13.89
C ASP A 836 -18.87 6.59 -12.88
N TYR A 837 -19.92 6.97 -12.16
CA TYR A 837 -19.92 8.08 -11.21
C TYR A 837 -20.11 7.62 -9.77
N ALA A 838 -19.07 7.07 -9.16
CA ALA A 838 -19.10 6.73 -7.75
C ALA A 838 -18.75 7.92 -6.81
N SER A 839 -18.25 9.04 -7.33
CA SER A 839 -17.47 10.00 -6.51
C SER A 839 -18.10 11.35 -6.18
N GLU A 840 -19.36 11.65 -6.52
CA GLU A 840 -19.98 12.94 -6.15
C GLU A 840 -21.43 12.79 -5.59
N PRO A 841 -21.61 12.15 -4.42
CA PRO A 841 -22.90 12.06 -3.72
C PRO A 841 -23.52 13.42 -3.36
N GLU A 842 -22.70 14.45 -3.20
CA GLU A 842 -23.02 15.76 -2.62
C GLU A 842 -24.14 16.46 -3.38
N TRP A 843 -24.16 16.34 -4.71
CA TRP A 843 -25.16 17.00 -5.55
C TRP A 843 -26.57 16.42 -5.36
N LEU A 844 -26.72 15.10 -5.36
CA LEU A 844 -28.03 14.50 -5.16
C LEU A 844 -28.49 14.66 -3.72
N VAL A 845 -27.57 14.55 -2.75
CA VAL A 845 -27.82 14.88 -1.35
C VAL A 845 -28.32 16.32 -1.21
N TYR A 846 -27.71 17.29 -1.91
CA TYR A 846 -28.18 18.68 -1.96
C TYR A 846 -29.60 18.80 -2.51
N LEU A 847 -29.92 18.16 -3.63
CA LEU A 847 -31.26 18.21 -4.23
C LEU A 847 -32.32 17.58 -3.31
N LEU A 848 -32.02 16.44 -2.68
CA LEU A 848 -32.89 15.78 -1.73
C LEU A 848 -33.14 16.65 -0.48
N ARG A 849 -32.08 17.20 0.12
CA ARG A 849 -32.18 18.05 1.33
C ARG A 849 -32.80 19.41 1.07
N SER A 850 -32.66 19.95 -0.13
CA SER A 850 -33.32 21.19 -0.55
C SER A 850 -34.78 21.00 -1.00
N GLY A 851 -35.29 19.75 -0.98
CA GLY A 851 -36.66 19.41 -1.35
C GLY A 851 -36.94 19.47 -2.87
N ARG A 852 -35.89 19.53 -3.70
CA ARG A 852 -35.98 19.61 -5.17
C ARG A 852 -36.07 18.23 -5.79
N MET A 853 -37.13 17.50 -5.43
CA MET A 853 -37.30 16.11 -5.83
C MET A 853 -37.46 15.92 -7.33
N ASP A 854 -38.07 16.88 -8.02
CA ASP A 854 -38.22 16.87 -9.48
C ASP A 854 -36.87 16.83 -10.20
N LEU A 855 -35.92 17.69 -9.78
CA LEU A 855 -34.57 17.71 -10.33
C LEU A 855 -33.77 16.47 -9.93
N ALA A 856 -33.96 15.97 -8.69
CA ALA A 856 -33.33 14.72 -8.26
C ALA A 856 -33.75 13.52 -9.13
N TYR A 857 -35.03 13.43 -9.52
CA TYR A 857 -35.52 12.43 -10.47
C TYR A 857 -35.00 12.62 -11.89
N GLU A 858 -34.86 13.87 -12.34
CA GLU A 858 -34.29 14.17 -13.67
C GLU A 858 -32.81 13.76 -13.73
N PHE A 859 -32.05 14.02 -12.66
CA PHE A 859 -30.63 13.69 -12.55
C PHE A 859 -30.38 12.19 -12.45
N GLN A 860 -31.14 11.47 -11.61
CA GLN A 860 -31.02 10.00 -11.46
C GLN A 860 -31.23 9.23 -12.78
N ARG A 861 -31.95 9.82 -13.75
CA ARG A 861 -32.22 9.20 -15.05
C ARG A 861 -31.10 9.40 -16.09
N LEU A 862 -30.03 10.11 -15.73
CA LEU A 862 -28.87 10.27 -16.57
C LEU A 862 -28.08 8.94 -16.61
N PRO A 863 -27.57 8.52 -17.79
CA PRO A 863 -26.84 7.25 -17.93
C PRO A 863 -25.51 7.24 -17.16
N GLY A 864 -25.10 6.06 -16.67
CA GLY A 864 -23.79 5.83 -16.01
C GLY A 864 -23.77 6.04 -14.49
N TRP A 865 -24.92 6.22 -13.85
CA TRP A 865 -25.01 6.58 -12.43
C TRP A 865 -25.40 5.38 -11.55
N GLU A 866 -24.49 4.98 -10.65
CA GLU A 866 -24.83 4.16 -9.48
C GLU A 866 -25.23 5.08 -8.33
N VAL A 867 -26.12 4.64 -7.44
CA VAL A 867 -26.61 5.49 -6.34
C VAL A 867 -25.63 5.42 -5.17
N PRO A 868 -24.91 6.50 -4.80
CA PRO A 868 -23.95 6.41 -3.70
C PRO A 868 -24.62 6.07 -2.36
N TYR A 869 -23.85 5.48 -1.45
CA TYR A 869 -24.34 5.05 -0.14
C TYR A 869 -24.91 6.21 0.69
N GLU A 870 -24.32 7.40 0.56
CA GLU A 870 -24.73 8.64 1.23
C GLU A 870 -26.16 9.04 0.82
N VAL A 871 -26.52 8.81 -0.45
CA VAL A 871 -27.87 9.08 -0.96
C VAL A 871 -28.87 8.13 -0.32
N LEU A 872 -28.52 6.84 -0.17
CA LEU A 872 -29.37 5.86 0.51
C LEU A 872 -29.64 6.28 1.96
N HIS A 873 -28.62 6.75 2.67
CA HIS A 873 -28.78 7.25 4.03
C HIS A 873 -29.73 8.47 4.10
N VAL A 874 -29.58 9.45 3.20
CA VAL A 874 -30.47 10.62 3.14
C VAL A 874 -31.91 10.23 2.82
N LEU A 875 -32.13 9.22 1.96
CA LEU A 875 -33.46 8.68 1.68
C LEU A 875 -34.07 7.97 2.90
N ALA A 876 -33.24 7.29 3.69
CA ALA A 876 -33.67 6.67 4.94
C ALA A 876 -34.09 7.73 5.97
N GLU A 877 -33.27 8.77 6.18
CA GLU A 877 -33.62 9.89 7.06
C GLU A 877 -34.87 10.64 6.61
N ALA A 878 -35.02 10.87 5.30
CA ALA A 878 -36.16 11.54 4.72
C ALA A 878 -37.46 10.71 4.73
N GLY A 879 -37.41 9.47 5.23
CA GLY A 879 -38.58 8.60 5.31
C GLY A 879 -39.09 8.16 3.93
N ARG A 880 -38.18 7.83 3.01
CA ARG A 880 -38.48 7.41 1.63
C ARG A 880 -38.12 5.95 1.36
N PRO A 881 -38.80 4.98 2.03
CA PRO A 881 -38.57 3.55 1.77
C PRO A 881 -38.92 3.15 0.32
N ASP A 882 -39.80 3.91 -0.34
CA ASP A 882 -40.15 3.74 -1.75
C ASP A 882 -38.96 4.05 -2.68
N LEU A 883 -38.18 5.10 -2.35
CA LEU A 883 -37.00 5.46 -3.12
C LEU A 883 -35.81 4.60 -2.77
N LEU A 884 -35.61 4.24 -1.49
CA LEU A 884 -34.58 3.27 -1.11
C LEU A 884 -34.71 1.97 -1.90
N LYS A 885 -35.94 1.49 -2.07
CA LYS A 885 -36.22 0.31 -2.88
C LYS A 885 -35.92 0.57 -4.36
N THR A 886 -36.51 1.60 -4.95
CA THR A 886 -36.41 1.81 -6.41
C THR A 886 -35.06 2.33 -6.91
N TRP A 887 -34.34 3.10 -6.10
CA TRP A 887 -33.01 3.64 -6.43
C TRP A 887 -31.88 2.74 -5.90
N GLY A 888 -32.12 2.02 -4.81
CA GLY A 888 -31.14 1.10 -4.22
C GLY A 888 -31.16 -0.33 -4.77
N ASP A 889 -32.13 -0.72 -5.62
CA ASP A 889 -32.23 -2.06 -6.24
C ASP A 889 -30.98 -2.49 -7.05
N HIS A 890 -30.08 -1.56 -7.38
CA HIS A 890 -28.81 -1.84 -8.07
C HIS A 890 -27.59 -1.87 -7.13
N ASN A 891 -27.74 -1.50 -5.85
CA ASN A 891 -26.68 -1.51 -4.86
C ASN A 891 -26.82 -2.69 -3.90
N TRP A 892 -25.74 -3.43 -3.71
CA TRP A 892 -25.68 -4.59 -2.81
C TRP A 892 -25.75 -4.21 -1.29
N ALA A 893 -25.96 -2.92 -0.97
CA ALA A 893 -25.79 -2.32 0.36
C ALA A 893 -27.08 -1.77 1.02
N VAL A 894 -28.27 -2.02 0.46
CA VAL A 894 -29.53 -1.68 1.15
C VAL A 894 -29.82 -2.78 2.18
N ASP A 895 -29.46 -2.53 3.44
CA ASP A 895 -29.79 -3.44 4.55
C ASP A 895 -31.21 -3.18 5.09
N ASP A 896 -31.76 -4.21 5.75
CA ASP A 896 -33.08 -4.17 6.36
C ASP A 896 -33.19 -3.06 7.43
N GLU A 897 -32.07 -2.69 8.06
CA GLU A 897 -32.01 -1.66 9.09
C GLU A 897 -32.28 -0.25 8.54
N ARG A 898 -31.72 0.11 7.36
CA ARG A 898 -31.99 1.38 6.68
C ARG A 898 -33.43 1.45 6.16
N VAL A 899 -33.95 0.34 5.65
CA VAL A 899 -35.36 0.27 5.22
C VAL A 899 -36.29 0.48 6.40
N ASP A 900 -36.00 -0.16 7.54
CA ASP A 900 -36.74 0.03 8.78
C ASP A 900 -36.59 1.45 9.34
N GLN A 901 -35.39 2.06 9.26
CA GLN A 901 -35.18 3.46 9.61
C GLN A 901 -36.06 4.37 8.76
N ALA A 902 -36.13 4.14 7.46
CA ALA A 902 -36.98 4.89 6.54
C ALA A 902 -38.47 4.75 6.86
N HIS A 903 -38.92 3.53 7.19
CA HIS A 903 -40.29 3.30 7.63
C HIS A 903 -40.61 4.01 8.95
N ARG A 904 -39.68 4.01 9.92
CA ARG A 904 -39.81 4.75 11.19
C ARG A 904 -39.87 6.25 10.95
N ALA A 905 -38.99 6.80 10.12
CA ALA A 905 -38.96 8.22 9.76
C ALA A 905 -40.22 8.66 9.00
N ALA A 906 -40.69 7.84 8.06
CA ALA A 906 -41.94 8.07 7.33
C ALA A 906 -43.16 8.11 8.27
N ALA A 907 -43.17 7.25 9.30
CA ALA A 907 -44.23 7.21 10.31
C ALA A 907 -44.17 8.40 11.29
N ALA A 908 -42.98 8.96 11.54
CA ALA A 908 -42.77 10.09 12.45
C ALA A 908 -43.14 11.47 11.83
N GLY A 909 -43.23 11.57 10.50
CA GLY A 909 -43.76 12.74 9.80
C GLY A 909 -42.84 13.97 9.75
N THR A 910 -41.64 13.91 10.32
CA THR A 910 -40.57 14.91 10.15
C THR A 910 -39.22 14.21 10.38
N PRO A 911 -38.21 14.39 9.50
CA PRO A 911 -36.89 13.79 9.73
C PRO A 911 -36.32 14.28 11.06
N PRO A 912 -35.75 13.41 11.91
CA PRO A 912 -35.20 13.82 13.18
C PRO A 912 -33.99 14.71 12.92
N ILE A 913 -34.05 15.98 13.32
CA ILE A 913 -32.85 16.72 13.67
C ILE A 913 -32.29 15.95 14.87
N ARG A 914 -31.21 15.17 14.68
CA ARG A 914 -30.55 14.40 15.74
C ARG A 914 -30.41 15.31 16.98
N PRO A 915 -31.03 14.99 18.13
CA PRO A 915 -30.62 15.63 19.36
C PRO A 915 -29.20 15.14 19.67
N LEU A 916 -28.22 16.03 19.58
CA LEU A 916 -26.80 15.82 19.84
C LEU A 916 -26.52 15.73 21.35
N THR A 917 -27.23 14.83 22.04
CA THR A 917 -26.98 14.55 23.46
C THR A 917 -26.50 13.10 23.57
N PRO A 918 -25.25 12.88 24.00
CA PRO A 918 -24.69 11.54 24.18
C PRO A 918 -25.55 10.70 25.12
N THR A 919 -25.85 9.46 24.74
CA THR A 919 -26.49 8.47 25.60
C THR A 919 -25.47 7.88 26.59
N ALA A 920 -25.95 7.15 27.59
CA ALA A 920 -25.07 6.42 28.51
C ALA A 920 -24.21 5.36 27.79
N GLN A 921 -24.72 4.79 26.70
CA GLN A 921 -23.97 3.85 25.87
C GLN A 921 -22.86 4.57 25.09
N ASP A 922 -23.16 5.71 24.48
CA ASP A 922 -22.16 6.52 23.77
C ASP A 922 -21.01 6.91 24.71
N LEU A 923 -21.33 7.30 25.96
CA LEU A 923 -20.31 7.66 26.95
C LEU A 923 -19.43 6.46 27.35
N ALA A 924 -20.01 5.26 27.46
CA ALA A 924 -19.26 4.04 27.78
C ALA A 924 -18.33 3.64 26.63
N GLU A 925 -18.83 3.67 25.39
CA GLU A 925 -18.05 3.36 24.18
C GLU A 925 -16.93 4.37 23.94
N LEU A 926 -17.19 5.66 24.20
CA LEU A 926 -16.17 6.70 24.21
C LEU A 926 -15.09 6.37 25.25
N SER A 927 -15.48 6.11 26.50
CA SER A 927 -14.54 5.80 27.60
C SER A 927 -13.67 4.59 27.30
N GLU A 928 -14.27 3.52 26.76
CA GLU A 928 -13.56 2.30 26.34
C GLU A 928 -12.57 2.58 25.21
N GLY A 929 -13.00 3.27 24.16
CA GLY A 929 -12.13 3.64 23.03
C GLY A 929 -10.96 4.52 23.44
N TYR A 930 -11.18 5.48 24.35
CA TYR A 930 -10.09 6.30 24.88
C TYR A 930 -9.10 5.47 25.71
N ALA A 931 -9.60 4.58 26.57
CA ALA A 931 -8.74 3.68 27.34
C ALA A 931 -7.91 2.74 26.45
N GLU A 932 -8.46 2.31 25.32
CA GLU A 932 -7.75 1.52 24.31
C GLU A 932 -6.62 2.33 23.66
N ILE A 933 -6.90 3.55 23.20
CA ILE A 933 -5.90 4.47 22.62
C ILE A 933 -4.76 4.75 23.60
N GLN A 934 -5.05 4.92 24.89
CA GLN A 934 -4.00 5.15 25.89
C GLN A 934 -3.05 3.96 26.07
N ARG A 935 -3.46 2.74 25.70
CA ARG A 935 -2.59 1.54 25.70
C ARG A 935 -1.79 1.38 24.41
N MET A 936 -2.16 2.09 23.34
CA MET A 936 -1.48 2.02 22.05
C MET A 936 -0.15 2.80 22.08
N PRO A 937 0.85 2.45 21.24
CA PRO A 937 2.05 3.26 21.02
C PRO A 937 1.70 4.65 20.49
N HIS A 938 2.40 5.71 20.90
CA HIS A 938 2.09 7.09 20.46
C HIS A 938 2.00 7.21 18.93
N SER A 939 2.97 6.63 18.22
CA SER A 939 3.02 6.56 16.75
C SER A 939 1.81 5.88 16.09
N GLN A 940 1.08 5.05 16.83
CA GLN A 940 -0.11 4.34 16.33
C GLN A 940 -1.43 4.98 16.80
N ARG A 941 -1.38 6.05 17.60
CA ARG A 941 -2.60 6.66 18.18
C ARG A 941 -3.33 7.58 17.22
N GLN A 942 -2.67 8.14 16.21
CA GLN A 942 -3.25 9.21 15.37
C GLN A 942 -4.58 8.78 14.72
N HIS A 943 -4.60 7.72 13.91
CA HIS A 943 -5.81 7.27 13.24
C HIS A 943 -6.94 6.82 14.21
N PRO A 944 -6.65 6.03 15.28
CA PRO A 944 -7.63 5.76 16.34
C PRO A 944 -8.22 7.01 17.00
N ILE A 945 -7.41 8.05 17.25
CA ILE A 945 -7.88 9.34 17.78
C ILE A 945 -8.85 9.99 16.79
N GLU A 946 -8.53 9.99 15.48
CA GLU A 946 -9.41 10.53 14.44
C GLU A 946 -10.76 9.81 14.39
N LEU A 947 -10.78 8.47 14.48
CA LEU A 947 -12.02 7.68 14.56
C LEU A 947 -12.83 8.01 15.82
N LEU A 948 -12.16 8.18 16.96
CA LEU A 948 -12.82 8.53 18.21
C LEU A 948 -13.38 9.97 18.17
N ILE A 949 -12.69 10.90 17.51
CA ILE A 949 -13.20 12.25 17.20
C ILE A 949 -14.50 12.16 16.38
N GLN A 950 -14.51 11.33 15.33
CA GLN A 950 -15.69 11.14 14.50
C GLN A 950 -16.87 10.60 15.31
N ARG A 951 -16.64 9.61 16.18
CA ARG A 951 -17.66 9.05 17.07
C ARG A 951 -18.18 10.06 18.07
N ALA A 952 -17.30 10.81 18.72
CA ALA A 952 -17.65 11.88 19.65
C ALA A 952 -18.46 13.00 18.97
N ALA A 953 -18.10 13.37 17.74
CA ALA A 953 -18.85 14.34 16.94
C ALA A 953 -20.25 13.82 16.57
N ALA A 954 -20.36 12.54 16.18
CA ALA A 954 -21.61 11.91 15.77
C ALA A 954 -22.65 11.83 16.90
N CYS A 955 -22.22 11.68 18.16
CA CYS A 955 -23.09 11.67 19.34
C CYS A 955 -23.25 13.05 20.01
N GLY A 956 -22.54 14.08 19.54
CA GLY A 956 -22.64 15.45 20.05
C GLY A 956 -21.77 15.77 21.27
N HIS A 957 -20.73 14.99 21.53
CA HIS A 957 -19.82 15.17 22.65
C HIS A 957 -18.64 16.12 22.31
N PHE A 958 -18.93 17.39 22.04
CA PHE A 958 -17.93 18.35 21.54
C PHE A 958 -16.77 18.61 22.50
N SER A 959 -16.96 18.45 23.81
CA SER A 959 -15.83 18.60 24.75
C SER A 959 -14.79 17.49 24.59
N ALA A 960 -15.23 16.29 24.22
CA ALA A 960 -14.32 15.18 23.93
C ALA A 960 -13.66 15.38 22.57
N VAL A 961 -14.38 15.90 21.57
CA VAL A 961 -13.79 16.28 20.28
C VAL A 961 -12.65 17.29 20.47
N LEU A 962 -12.89 18.35 21.25
CA LEU A 962 -11.87 19.39 21.47
C LEU A 962 -10.65 18.86 22.21
N ASP A 963 -10.86 18.01 23.22
CA ASP A 963 -9.80 17.33 23.99
C ASP A 963 -8.96 16.41 23.09
N LEU A 964 -9.60 15.58 22.27
CA LEU A 964 -8.92 14.67 21.34
C LEU A 964 -8.19 15.41 20.21
N LEU A 965 -8.72 16.52 19.72
CA LEU A 965 -8.04 17.35 18.71
C LEU A 965 -6.70 17.91 19.21
N GLU A 966 -6.50 18.03 20.54
CA GLU A 966 -5.23 18.46 21.13
C GLU A 966 -4.18 17.33 21.16
N LEU A 967 -4.60 16.07 21.03
CA LEU A 967 -3.72 14.90 20.98
C LEU A 967 -3.19 14.61 19.58
N LEU A 968 -3.77 15.22 18.53
CA LEU A 968 -3.29 15.09 17.16
C LEU A 968 -2.10 16.03 16.91
N PRO A 969 -1.13 15.61 16.07
CA PRO A 969 0.05 16.41 15.77
C PRO A 969 -0.31 17.79 15.21
N HIS A 970 0.51 18.76 15.58
CA HIS A 970 0.33 20.16 15.23
C HIS A 970 1.13 20.60 14.00
N ASP A 971 1.77 19.65 13.32
CA ASP A 971 2.69 19.86 12.21
C ASP A 971 2.00 20.57 11.04
N ASP A 972 2.80 21.08 10.10
CA ASP A 972 2.36 21.84 8.90
C ASP A 972 1.58 20.97 7.89
N GLU A 973 0.92 19.90 8.34
CA GLU A 973 0.08 18.99 7.58
C GLU A 973 -1.41 19.26 7.81
N PHE A 974 -2.16 19.42 6.71
CA PHE A 974 -3.59 19.69 6.77
C PHE A 974 -4.42 18.45 7.18
N ASN A 975 -3.94 17.24 6.85
CA ASN A 975 -4.68 15.99 6.97
C ASN A 975 -4.87 15.47 8.39
N GLY A 976 -4.08 15.92 9.37
CA GLY A 976 -4.27 15.58 10.78
C GLY A 976 -5.34 16.47 11.44
N ARG A 977 -4.93 17.22 12.48
CA ARG A 977 -5.83 18.02 13.34
C ARG A 977 -6.83 18.91 12.59
N THR A 978 -6.44 19.51 11.46
CA THR A 978 -7.29 20.45 10.72
C THR A 978 -8.41 19.74 9.99
N SER A 979 -8.07 18.68 9.24
CA SER A 979 -9.05 17.81 8.58
C SER A 979 -10.02 17.22 9.59
N SER A 980 -9.55 16.65 10.70
CA SER A 980 -10.42 16.05 11.73
C SER A 980 -11.39 17.07 12.36
N ALA A 981 -10.98 18.34 12.51
CA ALA A 981 -11.86 19.39 13.00
C ALA A 981 -13.00 19.72 12.02
N PHE A 982 -12.72 19.75 10.71
CA PHE A 982 -13.76 19.91 9.69
C PHE A 982 -14.63 18.66 9.57
N SER A 983 -14.05 17.46 9.60
CA SER A 983 -14.76 16.18 9.68
C SER A 983 -15.77 16.14 10.83
N ALA A 984 -15.36 16.57 12.02
CA ALA A 984 -16.25 16.67 13.17
C ALA A 984 -17.40 17.69 12.93
N LEU A 985 -17.12 18.83 12.27
CA LEU A 985 -18.17 19.78 11.88
C LEU A 985 -19.16 19.15 10.90
N TRP A 986 -18.67 18.43 9.89
CA TRP A 986 -19.51 17.74 8.92
C TRP A 986 -20.41 16.72 9.61
N LEU A 987 -19.82 15.80 10.38
CA LEU A 987 -20.57 14.75 11.10
C LEU A 987 -21.62 15.33 12.04
N ALA A 988 -21.28 16.38 12.80
CA ALA A 988 -22.21 17.00 13.73
C ALA A 988 -23.43 17.64 13.04
N HIS A 989 -23.30 18.04 11.78
CA HIS A 989 -24.35 18.72 11.02
C HIS A 989 -25.08 17.82 10.02
N THR A 990 -24.37 16.87 9.42
CA THR A 990 -24.86 16.08 8.29
C THR A 990 -24.98 14.61 8.60
N GLY A 991 -24.32 14.11 9.65
CA GLY A 991 -24.15 12.67 9.90
C GLY A 991 -23.09 12.01 9.02
N PHE A 992 -22.41 12.76 8.14
CA PHE A 992 -21.39 12.25 7.21
C PHE A 992 -20.05 12.94 7.41
N ASN A 993 -18.97 12.22 7.13
CA ASN A 993 -17.61 12.76 7.14
C ASN A 993 -17.25 13.48 5.83
N GLN A 994 -18.18 14.26 5.27
CA GLN A 994 -17.99 15.01 4.03
C GLN A 994 -18.75 16.34 4.07
N ALA A 995 -18.23 17.32 3.33
CA ALA A 995 -18.88 18.62 3.20
C ALA A 995 -20.26 18.47 2.52
N PRO A 996 -21.30 19.22 2.96
CA PRO A 996 -22.67 19.05 2.45
C PRO A 996 -22.98 19.56 1.02
N TRP A 997 -21.99 19.94 0.20
CA TRP A 997 -22.20 20.53 -1.14
C TRP A 997 -21.04 20.30 -2.08
#